data_AF-A0A3S2B3X1-F1
#
_entry.id   AF-A0A3S2B3X1-F1
#
_cell.length_a   1.000
_cell.length_b   1.000
_cell.length_c   1.000
_cell.angle_alpha   90.00
_cell.angle_beta   90.00
_cell.angle_gamma   90.00
#
_symmetry.space_group_name_H-M   'P 1'
#
loop_
_entity.id
_entity.type
_entity.pdbx_description
1 polymer ?
#
loop_
_entity_poly.entity_id
_entity_poly.type
_entity_poly.pdbx_seq_one_letter_code
_entity_poly.pdbx_strand_id
1 'polypeptide(L)'
;MNKHSSPETVRDGMPAGKARTKAKTARPAKQDVSLRDLYDAHRGKVSDKWSIYLSTYDHIFSEYRDRPVRILEIGVQNGGSLEIWQKYFPNAELILGCDVNADCGNLVFDDKRIEISIGDANTDEVERDIVSRSKKFDIIIDDGSHLSSDIIRSFARYFPHLSEGGMYIAEDLHCSYWQEFEGGLYDPLSSMSFFKRLLDVVNHEHWGLDRRRVDALATFAERHQVAFNEASLASVHSVEFLNSLCIVTKLPTPENVLGARSVHGQVALADEGMVALDETRSKATDQTGNPWSLRTTTMEAEIETNRALVVSQEARIEAYSGEMVEISERVRSREEEIAALEEEIAALTVEREQFRVAAQALQLAGANLAARDQDIATLRRELQEREHKLQERDRQMALLNHEIELVHSSRTWRYRSIWKRLVSPPTDAILYAGRTITLNALHHLEGVPLGKGATEWTITGDDPQFELLCPGSRPLPPGHYRLSVRVPAETDALTDARLYVDSGRGYNEIERIDLRFLLNGKGLAAATFPLNVAALNLRFDPSDRAGQITIGRVRLRRLGRIEYYARLVAGLASRHLTSPRSLGRFAARAVKILRQGGLRGFAATLRSAEARGALGGATYEGWIALNDTPTDLDVADMRRRLALLEKPPLISVLMPVYNTPESLLRGAIESVRAQSHENWELCIADDCSTEPHVRRILNEYRKRDPRIKIVFRDKNGHISHASNSALELVTGEWVALLDHDDLLRSHALAEIVLEIDRHPDAELIYSDEDKIDAEGRRYAPCFKPDFSRELFRSQNYLNHLTVHRAENIRAVGGWRPGFEGSQDYDLNLRVFERIGPERIRHIPKVLYHWRAVEGSTALGGSQKSYAYVAGLRALEEHVERMNIPAKAEEAPGTPFYRLRFFVPEPQPLVSLIIPTRDKVELLRNCVESIREKTTYGNYEILVVDNGSMEEETLAYFRELKKAKNVRVLRYDKPFNYSAINNFAVGKAKGSIIGLVNNDIEVISPDWLTEMASWAVQPDVGCVGAKLYYANDTVQHGGVIVGVGGVAGHSHKHFPRHHPGYFSRLKVLQNLSAVTAACLLIRKSVFEEVGGLNEIDLTVAFNDVDLCLKVQEAGYTNVWTPYAELYHLESISRGAEDAPEKMARFKSEIMYMQRRWKKIIEHDPFYSPNLTRGREDFSLG
;
A
#
# COMPACT_ATOMS: atom_id res chain seq x y z
N MET A 1 38.33 -0.47 -49.00
CA MET A 1 38.53 -1.45 -50.10
C MET A 1 38.27 -2.84 -49.54
N ASN A 2 37.22 -3.47 -50.08
CA ASN A 2 36.91 -4.90 -50.16
C ASN A 2 37.56 -5.95 -49.23
N LYS A 3 36.65 -6.68 -48.58
CA LYS A 3 36.44 -8.14 -48.64
C LYS A 3 37.54 -9.07 -48.11
N HIS A 4 37.18 -9.78 -47.04
CA HIS A 4 37.35 -11.23 -46.94
C HIS A 4 35.94 -11.83 -47.03
N SER A 5 35.51 -12.59 -48.04
CA SER A 5 36.05 -13.84 -48.59
C SER A 5 36.33 -14.87 -47.51
N SER A 6 35.44 -15.82 -47.33
CA SER A 6 35.71 -17.16 -47.85
C SER A 6 34.48 -18.07 -47.82
N PRO A 7 34.49 -19.09 -48.69
CA PRO A 7 33.34 -19.70 -49.35
C PRO A 7 33.16 -21.14 -48.83
N GLU A 8 32.19 -21.95 -49.22
CA GLU A 8 32.10 -22.76 -50.44
C GLU A 8 30.81 -23.58 -50.24
N THR A 9 29.80 -23.58 -51.14
CA THR A 9 29.77 -24.16 -52.49
C THR A 9 29.98 -25.69 -52.43
N VAL A 10 29.25 -26.59 -53.11
CA VAL A 10 28.72 -26.47 -54.48
C VAL A 10 28.08 -27.81 -54.92
N ARG A 11 27.24 -27.73 -55.98
CA ARG A 11 26.94 -28.78 -57.02
C ARG A 11 26.04 -29.96 -56.62
N ASP A 12 25.29 -30.60 -57.52
CA ASP A 12 25.22 -30.56 -58.99
C ASP A 12 23.93 -31.24 -59.46
N GLY A 13 23.55 -31.01 -60.73
CA GLY A 13 23.20 -32.13 -61.61
C GLY A 13 21.74 -32.58 -61.73
N MET A 14 21.07 -32.04 -62.77
CA MET A 14 20.06 -32.66 -63.67
C MET A 14 20.21 -34.19 -63.92
N PRO A 15 19.22 -34.96 -64.49
CA PRO A 15 18.20 -34.52 -65.48
C PRO A 15 16.78 -35.16 -65.46
N ALA A 16 15.87 -34.47 -66.17
CA ALA A 16 14.78 -34.92 -67.06
C ALA A 16 13.69 -35.93 -66.63
N GLY A 17 12.42 -35.48 -66.73
CA GLY A 17 11.40 -36.25 -67.48
C GLY A 17 9.94 -36.27 -67.00
N LYS A 18 9.12 -35.36 -67.55
CA LYS A 18 7.65 -35.43 -67.80
C LYS A 18 6.71 -35.49 -66.58
N ALA A 19 6.09 -34.39 -66.15
CA ALA A 19 5.04 -33.59 -66.82
C ALA A 19 3.82 -34.41 -67.30
N ARG A 20 2.72 -34.31 -66.53
CA ARG A 20 1.37 -34.19 -67.09
C ARG A 20 0.71 -32.93 -66.55
N THR A 21 0.82 -31.91 -67.38
CA THR A 21 0.03 -30.69 -67.48
C THR A 21 -1.46 -30.88 -67.21
N LYS A 22 -2.05 -30.05 -66.35
CA LYS A 22 -3.30 -29.35 -66.70
C LYS A 22 -3.07 -27.85 -66.61
N ALA A 23 -3.42 -27.22 -67.73
CA ALA A 23 -3.09 -25.86 -68.08
C ALA A 23 -3.71 -24.84 -67.15
N LYS A 24 -2.95 -23.77 -66.89
CA LYS A 24 -3.46 -22.43 -66.62
C LYS A 24 -4.50 -22.09 -67.69
N THR A 25 -5.78 -22.13 -67.34
CA THR A 25 -6.69 -21.11 -67.83
C THR A 25 -6.32 -19.84 -67.07
N ALA A 26 -5.58 -18.96 -67.73
CA ALA A 26 -5.50 -17.57 -67.30
C ALA A 26 -6.93 -17.03 -67.21
N ARG A 27 -7.47 -16.93 -65.99
CA ARG A 27 -8.52 -15.95 -65.73
C ARG A 27 -7.84 -14.58 -65.77
N PRO A 28 -8.42 -13.60 -66.47
CA PRO A 28 -7.79 -12.31 -66.63
C PRO A 28 -7.62 -11.68 -65.25
N ALA A 29 -6.49 -10.99 -65.04
CA ALA A 29 -6.30 -10.10 -63.91
C ALA A 29 -7.38 -9.01 -63.97
N LYS A 30 -8.48 -9.21 -63.24
CA LYS A 30 -9.32 -8.09 -62.81
C LYS A 30 -8.52 -7.40 -61.71
N GLN A 31 -8.32 -6.10 -61.88
CA GLN A 31 -7.88 -5.23 -60.80
C GLN A 31 -8.96 -5.34 -59.72
N ASP A 32 -8.71 -6.12 -58.66
CA ASP A 32 -9.65 -6.26 -57.55
C ASP A 32 -9.63 -4.93 -56.79
N VAL A 33 -10.66 -4.12 -57.02
CA VAL A 33 -10.94 -2.89 -56.26
C VAL A 33 -11.01 -3.28 -54.78
N SER A 34 -10.21 -2.68 -53.89
CA SER A 34 -10.27 -3.03 -52.47
C SER A 34 -11.61 -2.59 -51.85
N LEU A 35 -12.02 -3.17 -50.72
CA LEU A 35 -13.19 -2.71 -49.98
C LEU A 35 -13.03 -1.23 -49.59
N ARG A 36 -11.81 -0.81 -49.27
CA ARG A 36 -11.48 0.61 -49.05
C ARG A 36 -11.76 1.47 -50.27
N ASP A 37 -11.32 1.05 -51.45
CA ASP A 37 -11.58 1.79 -52.69
C ASP A 37 -13.09 1.86 -52.99
N LEU A 38 -13.85 0.80 -52.69
CA LEU A 38 -15.31 0.81 -52.83
C LEU A 38 -15.98 1.78 -51.86
N TYR A 39 -15.47 1.86 -50.63
CA TYR A 39 -15.94 2.78 -49.59
C TYR A 39 -15.66 4.24 -49.98
N ASP A 40 -14.42 4.55 -50.38
CA ASP A 40 -13.99 5.89 -50.79
C ASP A 40 -14.72 6.39 -52.06
N ALA A 41 -15.03 5.48 -52.98
CA ALA A 41 -15.78 5.77 -54.20
C ALA A 41 -17.31 5.77 -54.00
N HIS A 42 -17.83 5.34 -52.85
CA HIS A 42 -19.26 5.25 -52.59
C HIS A 42 -19.91 6.64 -52.55
N ARG A 43 -21.06 6.81 -53.22
CA ARG A 43 -21.84 8.08 -53.29
C ARG A 43 -23.33 7.87 -53.03
N GLY A 44 -23.73 6.68 -52.58
CA GLY A 44 -25.10 6.30 -52.27
C GLY A 44 -25.42 6.57 -50.80
N LYS A 45 -26.07 5.61 -50.14
CA LYS A 45 -26.45 5.74 -48.73
C LYS A 45 -25.23 5.82 -47.81
N VAL A 46 -25.38 6.52 -46.68
CA VAL A 46 -24.26 6.71 -45.73
C VAL A 46 -23.91 5.37 -45.09
N SER A 47 -22.61 5.09 -45.00
CA SER A 47 -22.04 3.99 -44.22
C SER A 47 -20.89 4.58 -43.42
N ASP A 48 -20.80 4.19 -42.14
CA ASP A 48 -19.69 4.53 -41.26
C ASP A 48 -18.97 3.25 -40.84
N LYS A 49 -17.64 3.24 -40.88
CA LYS A 49 -16.78 2.13 -40.46
C LYS A 49 -15.40 2.62 -40.07
N TRP A 50 -14.80 1.99 -39.06
CA TRP A 50 -13.41 2.22 -38.69
C TRP A 50 -12.46 1.80 -39.82
N SER A 51 -11.46 2.63 -40.10
CA SER A 51 -10.52 2.37 -41.21
C SER A 51 -9.78 1.02 -41.13
N ILE A 52 -9.58 0.48 -39.92
CA ILE A 52 -8.98 -0.84 -39.71
C ILE A 52 -9.92 -1.98 -40.11
N TYR A 53 -11.25 -1.79 -40.01
CA TYR A 53 -12.24 -2.81 -40.36
C TYR A 53 -12.23 -3.07 -41.86
N LEU A 54 -12.06 -2.01 -42.67
CA LEU A 54 -12.00 -2.14 -44.13
C LEU A 54 -10.87 -3.07 -44.59
N SER A 55 -9.66 -2.91 -44.03
CA SER A 55 -8.52 -3.80 -44.33
C SER A 55 -8.71 -5.22 -43.78
N THR A 56 -9.33 -5.34 -42.60
CA THR A 56 -9.60 -6.66 -42.01
C THR A 56 -10.63 -7.43 -42.83
N TYR A 57 -11.72 -6.77 -43.24
CA TYR A 57 -12.75 -7.35 -44.10
C TYR A 57 -12.24 -7.72 -45.47
N ASP A 58 -11.39 -6.90 -46.09
CA ASP A 58 -10.70 -7.27 -47.32
C ASP A 58 -9.92 -8.59 -47.16
N HIS A 59 -9.22 -8.75 -46.03
CA HIS A 59 -8.46 -9.97 -45.75
C HIS A 59 -9.37 -11.19 -45.55
N ILE A 60 -10.32 -11.13 -44.61
CA ILE A 60 -11.11 -12.30 -44.20
C ILE A 60 -12.21 -12.67 -45.22
N PHE A 61 -12.76 -11.71 -45.96
CA PHE A 61 -13.78 -11.98 -46.97
C PHE A 61 -13.23 -12.28 -48.37
N SER A 62 -11.92 -12.14 -48.58
CA SER A 62 -11.28 -12.37 -49.89
C SER A 62 -11.67 -13.72 -50.51
N GLU A 63 -11.76 -14.78 -49.71
CA GLU A 63 -12.13 -16.13 -50.17
C GLU A 63 -13.60 -16.28 -50.57
N TYR A 64 -14.47 -15.43 -50.04
CA TYR A 64 -15.92 -15.42 -50.26
C TYR A 64 -16.33 -14.51 -51.42
N ARG A 65 -15.46 -13.58 -51.81
CA ARG A 65 -15.73 -12.48 -52.73
C ARG A 65 -16.42 -12.91 -54.03
N ASP A 66 -15.90 -13.95 -54.66
CA ASP A 66 -16.40 -14.48 -55.93
C ASP A 66 -17.41 -15.63 -55.78
N ARG A 67 -17.73 -16.05 -54.55
CA ARG A 67 -18.64 -17.17 -54.28
C ARG A 67 -20.09 -16.67 -54.18
N PRO A 68 -21.09 -17.52 -54.49
CA PRO A 68 -22.45 -17.25 -54.07
C PRO A 68 -22.51 -17.26 -52.54
N VAL A 69 -22.86 -16.12 -51.95
CA VAL A 69 -22.92 -15.94 -50.49
C VAL A 69 -24.26 -15.37 -50.05
N ARG A 70 -24.71 -15.78 -48.87
CA ARG A 70 -25.84 -15.17 -48.16
C ARG A 70 -25.32 -14.46 -46.92
N ILE A 71 -25.58 -13.17 -46.83
CA ILE A 71 -25.05 -12.30 -45.78
C ILE A 71 -26.20 -11.82 -44.91
N LEU A 72 -26.00 -11.85 -43.59
CA LEU A 72 -26.85 -11.17 -42.61
C LEU A 72 -26.03 -10.07 -41.93
N GLU A 73 -26.51 -8.83 -41.95
CA GLU A 73 -25.95 -7.72 -41.18
C GLU A 73 -27.00 -7.21 -40.18
N ILE A 74 -26.67 -7.25 -38.90
CA ILE A 74 -27.48 -6.72 -37.80
C ILE A 74 -26.95 -5.33 -37.46
N GLY A 75 -27.81 -4.31 -37.48
CA GLY A 75 -27.43 -2.91 -37.32
C GLY A 75 -26.95 -2.30 -38.63
N VAL A 76 -27.88 -1.93 -39.51
CA VAL A 76 -27.55 -1.39 -40.85
C VAL A 76 -27.66 0.13 -40.93
N GLN A 77 -28.25 0.76 -39.91
CA GLN A 77 -28.37 2.21 -39.75
C GLN A 77 -28.96 2.90 -41.00
N ASN A 78 -28.13 3.47 -41.88
CA ASN A 78 -28.58 4.15 -43.09
C ASN A 78 -28.58 3.26 -44.34
N GLY A 79 -28.16 2.00 -44.24
CA GLY A 79 -28.15 1.00 -45.32
C GLY A 79 -27.02 1.16 -46.35
N GLY A 80 -26.06 2.07 -46.13
CA GLY A 80 -24.92 2.23 -47.03
C GLY A 80 -23.97 1.03 -47.06
N SER A 81 -23.83 0.31 -45.95
CA SER A 81 -23.04 -0.92 -45.87
C SER A 81 -23.57 -1.98 -46.82
N LEU A 82 -24.89 -2.17 -46.89
CA LEU A 82 -25.55 -3.12 -47.80
C LEU A 82 -25.26 -2.82 -49.28
N GLU A 83 -25.27 -1.54 -49.68
CA GLU A 83 -24.90 -1.13 -51.05
C GLU A 83 -23.42 -1.36 -51.36
N ILE A 84 -22.56 -1.30 -50.34
CA ILE A 84 -21.13 -1.58 -50.49
C ILE A 84 -20.91 -3.09 -50.55
N TRP A 85 -21.59 -3.90 -49.73
CA TRP A 85 -21.55 -5.36 -49.80
C TRP A 85 -22.03 -5.89 -51.13
N GLN A 86 -23.06 -5.29 -51.72
CA GLN A 86 -23.53 -5.63 -53.06
C GLN A 86 -22.43 -5.49 -54.12
N LYS A 87 -21.58 -4.46 -54.02
CA LYS A 87 -20.45 -4.22 -54.92
C LYS A 87 -19.27 -5.14 -54.61
N TYR A 88 -19.04 -5.39 -53.33
CA TYR A 88 -17.93 -6.23 -52.88
C TYR A 88 -18.15 -7.71 -53.18
N PHE A 89 -19.39 -8.20 -53.01
CA PHE A 89 -19.85 -9.55 -53.31
C PHE A 89 -20.76 -9.57 -54.54
N PRO A 90 -20.20 -9.48 -55.77
CA PRO A 90 -20.99 -9.40 -57.00
C PRO A 90 -21.89 -10.62 -57.22
N ASN A 91 -21.55 -11.78 -56.64
CA ASN A 91 -22.30 -13.02 -56.76
C ASN A 91 -23.18 -13.34 -55.53
N ALA A 92 -23.33 -12.43 -54.57
CA ALA A 92 -24.21 -12.65 -53.43
C ALA A 92 -25.59 -13.11 -53.89
N GLU A 93 -26.17 -14.09 -53.20
CA GLU A 93 -27.53 -14.59 -53.44
C GLU A 93 -28.56 -13.80 -52.64
N LEU A 94 -28.17 -13.36 -51.43
CA LEU A 94 -28.98 -12.58 -50.51
C LEU A 94 -28.07 -11.70 -49.66
N ILE A 95 -28.43 -10.43 -49.51
CA ILE A 95 -27.83 -9.49 -48.55
C ILE A 95 -28.97 -8.99 -47.68
N LEU A 96 -29.09 -9.56 -46.49
CA LEU A 96 -30.17 -9.26 -45.56
C LEU A 96 -29.67 -8.31 -44.47
N GLY A 97 -30.26 -7.13 -44.41
CA GLY A 97 -30.10 -6.21 -43.29
C GLY A 97 -31.16 -6.44 -42.21
N CYS A 98 -30.81 -6.23 -40.95
CA CYS A 98 -31.76 -6.18 -39.84
C CYS A 98 -31.53 -4.90 -39.04
N ASP A 99 -32.59 -4.11 -38.81
CA ASP A 99 -32.50 -2.91 -37.97
C ASP A 99 -33.75 -2.73 -37.11
N VAL A 100 -33.54 -2.24 -35.89
CA VAL A 100 -34.63 -1.89 -34.96
C VAL A 100 -35.33 -0.60 -35.38
N ASN A 101 -34.64 0.29 -36.10
CA ASN A 101 -35.22 1.52 -36.60
C ASN A 101 -36.19 1.24 -37.75
N ALA A 102 -37.48 1.50 -37.53
CA ALA A 102 -38.53 1.29 -38.51
C ALA A 102 -38.34 2.11 -39.80
N ASP A 103 -37.63 3.24 -39.74
CA ASP A 103 -37.35 4.07 -40.91
C ASP A 103 -36.46 3.36 -41.93
N CYS A 104 -35.65 2.39 -41.48
CA CYS A 104 -34.85 1.54 -42.37
C CYS A 104 -35.73 0.74 -43.36
N GLY A 105 -36.99 0.49 -43.02
CA GLY A 105 -37.95 -0.20 -43.90
C GLY A 105 -38.37 0.65 -45.10
N ASN A 106 -38.13 1.96 -45.05
CA ASN A 106 -38.38 2.88 -46.15
C ASN A 106 -37.18 2.99 -47.11
N LEU A 107 -36.05 2.34 -46.80
CA LEU A 107 -34.86 2.36 -47.65
C LEU A 107 -35.13 1.57 -48.95
N VAL A 108 -34.90 2.23 -50.08
CA VAL A 108 -35.08 1.63 -51.41
C VAL A 108 -33.73 1.29 -52.01
N PHE A 109 -33.54 0.04 -52.45
CA PHE A 109 -32.32 -0.42 -53.10
C PHE A 109 -32.59 -0.82 -54.55
N ASP A 110 -31.67 -0.46 -55.44
CA ASP A 110 -31.78 -0.82 -56.86
C ASP A 110 -31.52 -2.33 -57.09
N ASP A 111 -30.79 -2.97 -56.18
CA ASP A 111 -30.46 -4.39 -56.25
C ASP A 111 -31.50 -5.24 -55.52
N LYS A 112 -32.12 -6.16 -56.26
CA LYS A 112 -33.17 -7.06 -55.77
C LYS A 112 -32.67 -8.10 -54.77
N ARG A 113 -31.34 -8.21 -54.59
CA ARG A 113 -30.72 -9.13 -53.61
C ARG A 113 -30.65 -8.53 -52.21
N ILE A 114 -30.87 -7.22 -52.07
CA ILE A 114 -30.88 -6.55 -50.78
C ILE A 114 -32.30 -6.59 -50.22
N GLU A 115 -32.43 -7.16 -49.03
CA GLU A 115 -33.68 -7.19 -48.26
C GLU A 115 -33.44 -6.62 -46.86
N ILE A 116 -34.48 -6.07 -46.24
CA ILE A 116 -34.40 -5.56 -44.86
C ILE A 116 -35.50 -6.21 -44.01
N SER A 117 -35.07 -6.73 -42.86
CA SER A 117 -35.90 -7.12 -41.73
C SER A 117 -36.01 -5.96 -40.75
N ILE A 118 -37.22 -5.60 -40.33
CA ILE A 118 -37.43 -4.51 -39.38
C ILE A 118 -37.87 -5.05 -38.03
N GLY A 119 -37.11 -4.68 -37.00
CA GLY A 119 -37.36 -5.02 -35.61
C GLY A 119 -36.08 -5.41 -34.88
N ASP A 120 -36.22 -5.66 -33.59
CA ASP A 120 -35.13 -6.11 -32.75
C ASP A 120 -34.73 -7.55 -33.12
N ALA A 121 -33.48 -7.71 -33.59
CA ALA A 121 -32.90 -8.98 -33.99
C ALA A 121 -32.92 -10.04 -32.87
N ASN A 122 -33.09 -9.63 -31.61
CA ASN A 122 -33.16 -10.53 -30.46
C ASN A 122 -34.58 -11.05 -30.16
N THR A 123 -35.58 -10.74 -31.00
CA THR A 123 -36.97 -11.20 -30.83
C THR A 123 -37.32 -12.40 -31.71
N ASP A 124 -38.23 -13.25 -31.24
CA ASP A 124 -38.65 -14.47 -31.95
C ASP A 124 -39.44 -14.14 -33.24
N GLU A 125 -40.12 -12.99 -33.29
CA GLU A 125 -40.79 -12.49 -34.49
C GLU A 125 -39.78 -12.21 -35.61
N VAL A 126 -38.72 -11.46 -35.27
CA VAL A 126 -37.70 -11.03 -36.23
C VAL A 126 -36.81 -12.19 -36.64
N GLU A 127 -36.47 -13.10 -35.71
CA GLU A 127 -35.77 -14.34 -36.04
C GLU A 127 -36.55 -15.16 -37.07
N ARG A 128 -37.86 -15.34 -36.86
CA ARG A 128 -38.71 -16.06 -37.82
C ARG A 128 -38.73 -15.38 -39.19
N ASP A 129 -38.76 -14.06 -39.22
CA ASP A 129 -38.68 -13.29 -40.46
C ASP A 129 -37.34 -13.50 -41.18
N ILE A 130 -36.21 -13.33 -40.47
CA ILE A 130 -34.86 -13.56 -40.99
C ILE A 130 -34.68 -15.00 -41.51
N VAL A 131 -35.07 -16.00 -40.71
CA VAL A 131 -34.94 -17.42 -41.04
C VAL A 131 -35.88 -17.82 -42.18
N SER A 132 -37.01 -17.12 -42.36
CA SER A 132 -37.91 -17.35 -43.51
C SER A 132 -37.28 -16.94 -44.85
N ARG A 133 -36.41 -15.93 -44.85
CA ARG A 133 -35.67 -15.46 -46.03
C ARG A 133 -34.49 -16.36 -46.36
N SER A 134 -33.74 -16.79 -45.34
CA SER A 134 -32.71 -17.81 -45.50
C SER A 134 -32.50 -18.63 -44.23
N LYS A 135 -32.48 -19.96 -44.39
CA LYS A 135 -32.17 -20.88 -43.30
C LYS A 135 -30.67 -20.95 -42.96
N LYS A 136 -29.81 -20.49 -43.88
CA LYS A 136 -28.35 -20.51 -43.74
C LYS A 136 -27.69 -19.24 -44.26
N PHE A 137 -26.72 -18.73 -43.52
CA PHE A 137 -25.90 -17.58 -43.89
C PHE A 137 -24.43 -17.97 -43.92
N ASP A 138 -23.69 -17.48 -44.90
CA ASP A 138 -22.25 -17.74 -45.01
C ASP A 138 -21.44 -16.73 -44.19
N ILE A 139 -21.98 -15.52 -44.05
CA ILE A 139 -21.41 -14.42 -43.27
C ILE A 139 -22.53 -13.81 -42.43
N ILE A 140 -22.29 -13.64 -41.13
CA ILE A 140 -23.15 -12.91 -40.21
C ILE A 140 -22.31 -11.80 -39.57
N ILE A 141 -22.73 -10.54 -39.72
CA ILE A 141 -22.08 -9.37 -39.12
C ILE A 141 -23.05 -8.80 -38.08
N ASP A 142 -22.57 -8.69 -36.85
CA ASP A 142 -23.28 -8.09 -35.72
C ASP A 142 -22.66 -6.74 -35.38
N ASP A 143 -23.25 -5.69 -35.94
CA ASP A 143 -22.94 -4.28 -35.74
C ASP A 143 -24.14 -3.56 -35.09
N GLY A 144 -24.86 -4.29 -34.23
CA GLY A 144 -26.13 -3.85 -33.64
C GLY A 144 -25.98 -2.78 -32.55
N SER A 145 -26.59 -2.99 -31.39
CA SER A 145 -26.60 -2.00 -30.30
C SER A 145 -25.25 -1.82 -29.58
N HIS A 146 -24.29 -2.71 -29.84
CA HIS A 146 -23.04 -2.89 -29.10
C HIS A 146 -23.21 -3.25 -27.61
N LEU A 147 -24.45 -3.44 -27.14
CA LEU A 147 -24.73 -3.90 -25.77
C LEU A 147 -24.26 -5.35 -25.63
N SER A 148 -23.55 -5.64 -24.54
CA SER A 148 -23.01 -6.98 -24.30
C SER A 148 -24.09 -8.06 -24.32
N SER A 149 -25.28 -7.80 -23.77
CA SER A 149 -26.40 -8.75 -23.76
C SER A 149 -26.95 -9.04 -25.15
N ASP A 150 -27.09 -8.03 -26.01
CA ASP A 150 -27.63 -8.18 -27.36
C ASP A 150 -26.66 -8.93 -28.28
N ILE A 151 -25.36 -8.69 -28.17
CA ILE A 151 -24.34 -9.43 -28.92
C ILE A 151 -24.39 -10.92 -28.54
N ILE A 152 -24.48 -11.24 -27.24
CA ILE A 152 -24.53 -12.64 -26.77
C ILE A 152 -25.83 -13.33 -27.24
N ARG A 153 -26.97 -12.61 -27.21
CA ARG A 153 -28.25 -13.11 -27.70
C ARG A 153 -28.25 -13.35 -29.21
N SER A 154 -27.73 -12.39 -29.97
CA SER A 154 -27.60 -12.51 -31.42
C SER A 154 -26.70 -13.68 -31.80
N PHE A 155 -25.57 -13.86 -31.10
CA PHE A 155 -24.70 -15.01 -31.30
C PHE A 155 -25.43 -16.33 -31.02
N ALA A 156 -26.08 -16.45 -29.86
CA ALA A 156 -26.79 -17.68 -29.48
C ALA A 156 -27.88 -18.06 -30.49
N ARG A 157 -28.55 -17.06 -31.07
CA ARG A 157 -29.68 -17.21 -31.98
C ARG A 157 -29.25 -17.51 -33.41
N TYR A 158 -28.26 -16.77 -33.94
CA TYR A 158 -27.92 -16.82 -35.36
C TYR A 158 -26.71 -17.68 -35.70
N PHE A 159 -25.81 -17.97 -34.75
CA PHE A 159 -24.68 -18.90 -34.99
C PHE A 159 -25.13 -20.31 -35.46
N PRO A 160 -26.24 -20.90 -34.96
CA PRO A 160 -26.76 -22.15 -35.50
C PRO A 160 -27.12 -22.09 -36.99
N HIS A 161 -27.52 -20.91 -37.48
CA HIS A 161 -27.86 -20.65 -38.89
C HIS A 161 -26.63 -20.33 -39.76
N LEU A 162 -25.44 -20.25 -39.18
CA LEU A 162 -24.21 -20.09 -39.94
C LEU A 162 -23.90 -21.37 -40.74
N SER A 163 -23.54 -21.22 -42.02
CA SER A 163 -23.08 -22.30 -42.89
C SER A 163 -21.78 -22.92 -42.35
N GLU A 164 -21.53 -24.19 -42.72
CA GLU A 164 -20.23 -24.81 -42.45
C GLU A 164 -19.15 -24.09 -43.26
N GLY A 165 -18.04 -23.73 -42.61
CA GLY A 165 -17.04 -22.85 -43.19
C GLY A 165 -17.50 -21.39 -43.30
N GLY A 166 -18.56 -20.99 -42.59
CA GLY A 166 -18.98 -19.58 -42.49
C GLY A 166 -18.36 -18.87 -41.28
N MET A 167 -18.56 -17.56 -41.20
CA MET A 167 -18.08 -16.73 -40.08
C MET A 167 -19.16 -15.82 -39.47
N TYR A 168 -19.14 -15.71 -38.15
CA TYR A 168 -19.88 -14.72 -37.36
C TYR A 168 -18.90 -13.65 -36.90
N ILE A 169 -19.20 -12.37 -37.16
CA ILE A 169 -18.36 -11.24 -36.77
C ILE A 169 -19.13 -10.36 -35.80
N ALA A 170 -18.55 -10.08 -34.64
CA ALA A 170 -19.04 -9.04 -33.73
C ALA A 170 -18.16 -7.79 -33.86
N GLU A 171 -18.78 -6.66 -34.18
CA GLU A 171 -18.10 -5.36 -34.31
C GLU A 171 -18.11 -4.57 -32.99
N ASP A 172 -17.23 -3.56 -32.91
CA ASP A 172 -17.22 -2.57 -31.83
C ASP A 172 -17.15 -3.12 -30.39
N LEU A 173 -16.48 -4.26 -30.21
CA LEU A 173 -16.23 -4.85 -28.89
C LEU A 173 -15.38 -4.00 -27.93
N HIS A 174 -14.77 -2.91 -28.40
CA HIS A 174 -14.18 -1.93 -27.48
C HIS A 174 -15.23 -1.31 -26.54
N CYS A 175 -16.50 -1.24 -26.98
CA CYS A 175 -17.63 -0.82 -26.15
C CYS A 175 -17.84 -1.74 -24.93
N SER A 176 -17.47 -3.03 -25.01
CA SER A 176 -17.56 -3.98 -23.89
C SER A 176 -16.67 -3.60 -22.69
N TYR A 177 -15.82 -2.59 -22.82
CA TYR A 177 -15.02 -2.05 -21.72
C TYR A 177 -15.68 -0.86 -21.00
N TRP A 178 -16.82 -0.36 -21.52
CA TRP A 178 -17.53 0.81 -21.02
C TRP A 178 -18.83 0.40 -20.32
N GLN A 179 -19.17 1.08 -19.22
CA GLN A 179 -20.31 0.71 -18.38
C GLN A 179 -21.64 0.89 -19.12
N GLU A 180 -21.74 1.89 -19.99
CA GLU A 180 -22.92 2.23 -20.78
C GLU A 180 -23.31 1.13 -21.77
N PHE A 181 -22.35 0.26 -22.13
CA PHE A 181 -22.55 -0.88 -23.05
C PHE A 181 -22.52 -2.22 -22.32
N GLU A 182 -22.91 -2.22 -21.04
CA GLU A 182 -22.97 -3.39 -20.15
C GLU A 182 -21.59 -4.05 -19.95
N GLY A 183 -20.54 -3.22 -19.96
CA GLY A 183 -19.15 -3.61 -19.93
C GLY A 183 -18.35 -3.08 -18.75
N GLY A 184 -17.03 -3.25 -18.83
CA GLY A 184 -16.05 -2.83 -17.84
C GLY A 184 -14.77 -3.66 -17.95
N LEU A 185 -13.62 -3.08 -17.61
CA LEU A 185 -12.31 -3.75 -17.79
C LEU A 185 -12.23 -5.18 -17.24
N TYR A 186 -12.94 -5.43 -16.14
CA TYR A 186 -13.02 -6.73 -15.49
C TYR A 186 -14.47 -7.20 -15.31
N ASP A 187 -15.41 -6.68 -16.11
CA ASP A 187 -16.79 -7.14 -15.97
C ASP A 187 -16.90 -8.62 -16.41
N PRO A 188 -17.32 -9.51 -15.49
CA PRO A 188 -17.32 -10.94 -15.75
C PRO A 188 -18.37 -11.39 -16.76
N LEU A 189 -19.37 -10.55 -17.09
CA LEU A 189 -20.54 -10.92 -17.88
C LEU A 189 -20.66 -10.16 -19.21
N SER A 190 -19.65 -9.36 -19.56
CA SER A 190 -19.54 -8.65 -20.84
C SER A 190 -19.42 -9.61 -22.04
N SER A 191 -19.72 -9.13 -23.25
CA SER A 191 -19.53 -9.90 -24.49
C SER A 191 -18.06 -10.26 -24.72
N MET A 192 -17.13 -9.41 -24.29
CA MET A 192 -15.69 -9.71 -24.29
C MET A 192 -15.34 -10.90 -23.39
N SER A 193 -15.91 -10.97 -22.18
CA SER A 193 -15.75 -12.12 -21.27
C SER A 193 -16.40 -13.40 -21.83
N PHE A 194 -17.54 -13.27 -22.51
CA PHE A 194 -18.20 -14.37 -23.21
C PHE A 194 -17.32 -14.97 -24.31
N PHE A 195 -16.78 -14.15 -25.23
CA PHE A 195 -15.92 -14.67 -26.31
C PHE A 195 -14.60 -15.25 -25.80
N LYS A 196 -14.04 -14.71 -24.70
CA LYS A 196 -12.90 -15.35 -24.01
C LYS A 196 -13.25 -16.72 -23.47
N ARG A 197 -14.45 -16.90 -22.93
CA ARG A 197 -14.94 -18.22 -22.47
C ARG A 197 -15.18 -19.17 -23.65
N LEU A 198 -15.57 -18.64 -24.82
CA LEU A 198 -15.74 -19.43 -26.04
C LEU A 198 -14.40 -20.02 -26.54
N LEU A 199 -13.26 -19.39 -26.26
CA LEU A 199 -11.93 -19.99 -26.55
C LEU A 199 -11.68 -21.28 -25.76
N ASP A 200 -12.16 -21.36 -24.51
CA ASP A 200 -12.05 -22.60 -23.73
C ASP A 200 -12.86 -23.72 -24.38
N VAL A 201 -14.02 -23.38 -24.96
CA VAL A 201 -14.95 -24.31 -25.64
C VAL A 201 -14.33 -24.92 -26.90
N VAL A 202 -13.52 -24.15 -27.65
CA VAL A 202 -12.74 -24.67 -28.80
C VAL A 202 -11.82 -25.82 -28.39
N ASN A 203 -11.25 -25.75 -27.19
CA ASN A 203 -10.26 -26.70 -26.67
C ASN A 203 -10.87 -27.87 -25.86
N HIS A 204 -12.18 -28.13 -26.01
CA HIS A 204 -12.92 -29.13 -25.23
C HIS A 204 -12.28 -30.53 -25.23
N GLU A 205 -11.66 -30.95 -26.34
CA GLU A 205 -11.03 -32.28 -26.43
C GLU A 205 -9.85 -32.49 -25.46
N HIS A 206 -9.35 -31.40 -24.86
CA HIS A 206 -8.21 -31.40 -23.92
C HIS A 206 -8.62 -31.32 -22.44
N TRP A 207 -9.91 -31.16 -22.13
CA TRP A 207 -10.36 -30.90 -20.75
C TRP A 207 -10.14 -32.09 -19.80
N GLY A 208 -10.09 -33.32 -20.31
CA GLY A 208 -9.84 -34.51 -19.49
C GLY A 208 -10.90 -34.76 -18.41
N LEU A 209 -12.10 -34.21 -18.58
CA LEU A 209 -13.26 -34.32 -17.70
C LEU A 209 -14.52 -34.66 -18.50
N ASP A 210 -15.45 -35.37 -17.86
CA ASP A 210 -16.80 -35.61 -18.39
C ASP A 210 -17.71 -34.38 -18.16
N ARG A 211 -17.38 -33.27 -18.84
CA ARG A 211 -18.12 -31.99 -18.79
C ARG A 211 -18.49 -31.53 -20.19
N ARG A 212 -19.69 -30.96 -20.38
CA ARG A 212 -20.16 -30.50 -21.69
C ARG A 212 -19.77 -29.03 -21.93
N ARG A 213 -19.69 -28.61 -23.19
CA ARG A 213 -19.36 -27.22 -23.56
C ARG A 213 -20.40 -26.24 -23.03
N VAL A 214 -21.68 -26.61 -23.10
CA VAL A 214 -22.78 -25.80 -22.55
C VAL A 214 -22.62 -25.50 -21.06
N ASP A 215 -21.99 -26.39 -20.29
CA ASP A 215 -21.80 -26.20 -18.85
C ASP A 215 -20.72 -25.14 -18.53
N ALA A 216 -19.89 -24.76 -19.50
CA ALA A 216 -18.93 -23.66 -19.37
C ALA A 216 -19.53 -22.29 -19.67
N LEU A 217 -20.66 -22.25 -20.39
CA LEU A 217 -21.38 -21.03 -20.75
C LEU A 217 -22.67 -20.83 -19.95
N ALA A 218 -22.95 -21.68 -18.96
CA ALA A 218 -24.20 -21.70 -18.21
C ALA A 218 -24.57 -20.36 -17.56
N THR A 219 -23.59 -19.62 -17.02
CA THR A 219 -23.84 -18.31 -16.40
C THR A 219 -24.23 -17.25 -17.41
N PHE A 220 -23.61 -17.24 -18.59
CA PHE A 220 -24.02 -16.35 -19.68
C PHE A 220 -25.42 -16.71 -20.19
N ALA A 221 -25.73 -18.01 -20.28
CA ALA A 221 -27.04 -18.51 -20.65
C ALA A 221 -28.14 -18.05 -19.67
N GLU A 222 -27.91 -18.21 -18.36
CA GLU A 222 -28.84 -17.79 -17.31
C GLU A 222 -29.01 -16.26 -17.28
N ARG A 223 -27.90 -15.51 -17.26
CA ARG A 223 -27.90 -14.05 -17.16
C ARG A 223 -28.61 -13.39 -18.33
N HIS A 224 -28.29 -13.81 -19.55
CA HIS A 224 -28.78 -13.18 -20.78
C HIS A 224 -30.05 -13.84 -21.31
N GLN A 225 -30.55 -14.87 -20.63
CA GLN A 225 -31.76 -15.65 -20.94
C GLN A 225 -31.68 -16.30 -22.32
N VAL A 226 -30.56 -16.94 -22.62
CA VAL A 226 -30.29 -17.60 -23.90
C VAL A 226 -30.01 -19.08 -23.68
N ALA A 227 -30.18 -19.88 -24.73
CA ALA A 227 -29.82 -21.30 -24.72
C ALA A 227 -28.74 -21.58 -25.75
N PHE A 228 -27.67 -22.26 -25.34
CA PHE A 228 -26.64 -22.75 -26.26
C PHE A 228 -26.86 -24.23 -26.57
N ASN A 229 -26.62 -24.60 -27.82
CA ASN A 229 -26.72 -25.97 -28.28
C ASN A 229 -25.33 -26.63 -28.35
N GLU A 230 -25.17 -27.81 -27.73
CA GLU A 230 -23.87 -28.52 -27.68
C GLU A 230 -23.30 -28.82 -29.07
N ALA A 231 -24.14 -29.24 -30.03
CA ALA A 231 -23.68 -29.53 -31.39
C ALA A 231 -23.24 -28.25 -32.13
N SER A 232 -23.90 -27.12 -31.87
CA SER A 232 -23.50 -25.83 -32.42
C SER A 232 -22.16 -25.38 -31.80
N LEU A 233 -22.00 -25.47 -30.48
CA LEU A 233 -20.73 -25.15 -29.82
C LEU A 233 -19.58 -26.07 -30.27
N ALA A 234 -19.84 -27.34 -30.56
CA ALA A 234 -18.85 -28.26 -31.09
C ALA A 234 -18.39 -27.94 -32.52
N SER A 235 -19.14 -27.11 -33.25
CA SER A 235 -18.77 -26.61 -34.58
C SER A 235 -17.98 -25.28 -34.55
N VAL A 236 -17.80 -24.68 -33.36
CA VAL A 236 -16.95 -23.48 -33.21
C VAL A 236 -15.49 -23.88 -33.41
N HIS A 237 -14.88 -23.38 -34.47
CA HIS A 237 -13.51 -23.73 -34.86
C HIS A 237 -12.47 -22.76 -34.31
N SER A 238 -12.68 -21.47 -34.53
CA SER A 238 -11.78 -20.41 -34.07
C SER A 238 -12.58 -19.25 -33.49
N VAL A 239 -11.93 -18.53 -32.57
CA VAL A 239 -12.38 -17.23 -32.04
C VAL A 239 -11.18 -16.30 -32.14
N GLU A 240 -11.25 -15.33 -33.04
CA GLU A 240 -10.12 -14.47 -33.42
C GLU A 240 -10.43 -13.02 -33.08
N PHE A 241 -9.63 -12.43 -32.19
CA PHE A 241 -9.75 -11.02 -31.83
C PHE A 241 -8.83 -10.16 -32.69
N LEU A 242 -9.41 -9.30 -33.52
CA LEU A 242 -8.71 -8.35 -34.37
C LEU A 242 -9.06 -6.93 -33.92
N ASN A 243 -8.32 -6.44 -32.92
CA ASN A 243 -8.62 -5.20 -32.21
C ASN A 243 -10.07 -5.23 -31.67
N SER A 244 -10.95 -4.36 -32.16
CA SER A 244 -12.34 -4.27 -31.72
C SER A 244 -13.31 -5.22 -32.48
N LEU A 245 -12.79 -6.15 -33.26
CA LEU A 245 -13.56 -7.21 -33.93
C LEU A 245 -13.33 -8.56 -33.25
N CYS A 246 -14.39 -9.38 -33.17
CA CYS A 246 -14.27 -10.81 -32.87
C CYS A 246 -14.87 -11.62 -34.02
N ILE A 247 -14.07 -12.54 -34.57
CA ILE A 247 -14.47 -13.43 -35.66
C ILE A 247 -14.58 -14.84 -35.10
N VAL A 248 -15.75 -15.44 -35.25
CA VAL A 248 -16.02 -16.82 -34.86
C VAL A 248 -16.26 -17.65 -36.12
N THR A 249 -15.35 -18.58 -36.40
CA THR A 249 -15.43 -19.46 -37.58
C THR A 249 -16.11 -20.77 -37.24
N LYS A 250 -16.95 -21.28 -38.14
CA LYS A 250 -17.63 -22.57 -38.00
C LYS A 250 -17.04 -23.63 -38.91
N LEU A 251 -16.76 -24.83 -38.38
CA LEU A 251 -16.39 -26.01 -39.16
C LEU A 251 -17.22 -27.23 -38.78
N PRO A 252 -17.37 -28.21 -39.70
CA PRO A 252 -18.02 -29.48 -39.39
C PRO A 252 -17.36 -30.16 -38.18
N THR A 253 -18.15 -30.56 -37.18
CA THR A 253 -17.65 -31.20 -35.95
C THR A 253 -16.67 -32.37 -36.19
N PRO A 254 -16.86 -33.26 -37.20
CA PRO A 254 -15.90 -34.35 -37.47
C PRO A 254 -14.52 -33.88 -37.94
N GLU A 255 -14.44 -32.68 -38.51
CA GLU A 255 -13.20 -32.03 -39.00
C GLU A 255 -12.63 -31.05 -37.96
N ASN A 256 -13.40 -30.75 -36.90
CA ASN A 256 -13.07 -29.78 -35.86
C ASN A 256 -12.47 -30.44 -34.61
N VAL A 257 -11.44 -31.27 -34.81
CA VAL A 257 -10.65 -31.96 -33.79
C VAL A 257 -9.19 -32.06 -34.27
N LEU A 258 -8.21 -32.30 -33.37
CA LEU A 258 -6.80 -32.46 -33.76
C LEU A 258 -6.54 -33.54 -34.82
N GLY A 259 -7.44 -34.52 -34.93
CA GLY A 259 -7.32 -35.63 -35.87
C GLY A 259 -6.30 -36.69 -35.45
N ALA A 260 -6.00 -37.60 -36.38
CA ALA A 260 -4.91 -38.55 -36.21
C ALA A 260 -3.58 -37.88 -36.57
N ARG A 261 -2.52 -38.21 -35.84
CA ARG A 261 -1.18 -37.71 -36.16
C ARG A 261 -0.76 -38.19 -37.55
N SER A 262 -0.11 -37.30 -38.30
CA SER A 262 0.52 -37.60 -39.58
C SER A 262 2.03 -37.46 -39.42
N VAL A 263 2.72 -38.59 -39.36
CA VAL A 263 4.18 -38.67 -39.21
C VAL A 263 4.75 -39.31 -40.47
N HIS A 264 5.50 -38.52 -41.23
CA HIS A 264 6.09 -38.97 -42.50
C HIS A 264 7.62 -38.88 -42.44
N GLY A 265 8.28 -40.00 -42.78
CA GLY A 265 9.73 -40.15 -42.73
C GLY A 265 10.11 -41.55 -42.24
N GLN A 266 11.24 -42.07 -42.71
CA GLN A 266 11.70 -43.42 -42.36
C GLN A 266 12.79 -43.43 -41.28
N VAL A 267 13.30 -42.24 -40.91
CA VAL A 267 14.45 -42.10 -40.02
C VAL A 267 14.14 -41.05 -38.97
N ALA A 268 14.12 -41.45 -37.70
CA ALA A 268 14.00 -40.56 -36.55
C ALA A 268 15.21 -40.78 -35.63
N LEU A 269 16.22 -39.91 -35.73
CA LEU A 269 17.51 -40.08 -35.03
C LEU A 269 17.52 -39.57 -33.58
N ALA A 270 16.57 -38.69 -33.24
CA ALA A 270 16.50 -38.05 -31.92
C ALA A 270 15.47 -38.69 -30.98
N ASP A 271 14.39 -39.26 -31.54
CA ASP A 271 13.34 -39.96 -30.82
C ASP A 271 12.78 -41.07 -31.72
N GLU A 272 13.27 -42.29 -31.51
CA GLU A 272 12.89 -43.47 -32.30
C GLU A 272 11.39 -43.79 -32.16
N GLY A 273 10.73 -43.32 -31.10
CA GLY A 273 9.30 -43.51 -30.86
C GLY A 273 8.40 -42.68 -31.76
N MET A 274 8.91 -41.62 -32.39
CA MET A 274 8.12 -40.65 -33.15
C MET A 274 7.40 -41.28 -34.36
N VAL A 275 8.07 -42.16 -35.10
CA VAL A 275 7.50 -42.83 -36.29
C VAL A 275 6.33 -43.74 -35.90
N ALA A 276 6.39 -44.35 -34.71
CA ALA A 276 5.31 -45.20 -34.20
C ALA A 276 4.06 -44.42 -33.76
N LEU A 277 4.12 -43.09 -33.73
CA LEU A 277 2.99 -42.23 -33.40
C LEU A 277 2.14 -41.88 -34.62
N ASP A 278 2.52 -42.29 -35.83
CA ASP A 278 1.69 -42.12 -37.03
C ASP A 278 0.32 -42.76 -36.81
N GLU A 279 -0.74 -42.09 -37.27
CA GLU A 279 -2.14 -42.46 -37.09
C GLU A 279 -2.66 -42.52 -35.63
N THR A 280 -1.84 -42.24 -34.62
CA THR A 280 -2.30 -42.19 -33.22
C THR A 280 -3.18 -40.96 -32.97
N ARG A 281 -4.14 -41.08 -32.04
CA ARG A 281 -5.07 -39.99 -31.66
C ARG A 281 -4.66 -39.36 -30.34
N SER A 282 -4.93 -38.06 -30.21
CA SER A 282 -4.78 -37.35 -28.94
C SER A 282 -5.72 -37.92 -27.88
N LYS A 283 -5.24 -38.04 -26.64
CA LYS A 283 -6.05 -38.41 -25.47
C LYS A 283 -5.73 -37.44 -24.34
N ALA A 284 -6.72 -36.69 -23.89
CA ALA A 284 -6.57 -35.81 -22.74
C ALA A 284 -6.20 -36.59 -21.48
N THR A 285 -5.32 -36.02 -20.67
CA THR A 285 -4.98 -36.54 -19.34
C THR A 285 -6.17 -36.36 -18.40
N ASP A 286 -6.50 -37.37 -17.61
CA ASP A 286 -7.55 -37.30 -16.60
C ASP A 286 -7.30 -36.12 -15.63
N GLN A 287 -8.29 -35.22 -15.50
CA GLN A 287 -8.24 -34.05 -14.63
C GLN A 287 -9.13 -34.17 -13.39
N THR A 288 -9.68 -35.35 -13.08
CA THR A 288 -10.57 -35.58 -11.92
C THR A 288 -9.93 -35.33 -10.56
N GLY A 289 -8.60 -35.18 -10.47
CA GLY A 289 -7.87 -34.78 -9.27
C GLY A 289 -7.42 -33.31 -9.25
N ASN A 290 -7.72 -32.53 -10.29
CA ASN A 290 -7.27 -31.13 -10.39
C ASN A 290 -8.28 -30.19 -9.72
N PRO A 291 -7.92 -29.50 -8.62
CA PRO A 291 -8.86 -28.65 -7.88
C PRO A 291 -9.38 -27.46 -8.70
N TRP A 292 -8.67 -27.03 -9.74
CA TRP A 292 -9.10 -25.96 -10.64
C TRP A 292 -10.14 -26.43 -11.65
N SER A 293 -10.04 -27.69 -12.08
CA SER A 293 -10.96 -28.30 -13.04
C SER A 293 -12.26 -28.81 -12.36
N LEU A 294 -12.24 -29.00 -11.04
CA LEU A 294 -13.36 -29.51 -10.23
C LEU A 294 -14.29 -28.44 -9.64
N ARG A 295 -14.07 -27.15 -9.91
CA ARG A 295 -14.93 -26.07 -9.41
C ARG A 295 -16.38 -26.25 -9.92
N THR A 296 -17.34 -26.20 -9.01
CA THR A 296 -18.77 -26.38 -9.28
C THR A 296 -19.47 -25.11 -9.75
N THR A 297 -18.91 -23.94 -9.45
CA THR A 297 -19.39 -22.62 -9.89
C THR A 297 -18.38 -21.97 -10.81
N THR A 298 -18.89 -21.29 -11.85
CA THR A 298 -18.08 -20.40 -12.67
C THR A 298 -17.68 -19.16 -11.85
N MET A 299 -16.61 -18.50 -12.25
CA MET A 299 -16.11 -17.31 -11.54
C MET A 299 -17.10 -16.14 -11.68
N GLU A 300 -17.82 -16.12 -12.79
CA GLU A 300 -18.87 -15.17 -13.13
C GLU A 300 -20.09 -15.31 -12.19
N ALA A 301 -20.54 -16.54 -11.91
CA ALA A 301 -21.68 -16.80 -11.02
C ALA A 301 -21.41 -16.43 -9.55
N GLU A 302 -20.16 -16.60 -9.11
CA GLU A 302 -19.75 -16.25 -7.75
C GLU A 302 -19.78 -14.72 -7.53
N ILE A 303 -19.36 -13.94 -8.52
CA ILE A 303 -19.36 -12.47 -8.45
C ILE A 303 -20.80 -11.92 -8.43
N GLU A 304 -21.70 -12.48 -9.23
CA GLU A 304 -23.09 -12.03 -9.31
C GLU A 304 -23.87 -12.29 -8.01
N THR A 305 -23.68 -13.47 -7.43
CA THR A 305 -24.30 -13.85 -6.14
C THR A 305 -23.93 -12.87 -5.03
N ASN A 306 -22.67 -12.42 -5.02
CA ASN A 306 -22.18 -11.48 -4.03
C ASN A 306 -22.74 -10.06 -4.23
N ARG A 307 -22.93 -9.61 -5.47
CA ARG A 307 -23.54 -8.28 -5.76
C ARG A 307 -25.01 -8.22 -5.34
N ALA A 308 -25.81 -9.24 -5.64
CA ALA A 308 -27.24 -9.26 -5.31
C ALA A 308 -27.51 -9.21 -3.79
N LEU A 309 -26.64 -9.84 -3.01
CA LEU A 309 -26.75 -9.85 -1.55
C LEU A 309 -26.58 -8.44 -0.96
N VAL A 310 -25.67 -7.64 -1.51
CA VAL A 310 -25.36 -6.27 -1.05
C VAL A 310 -26.56 -5.34 -1.25
N VAL A 311 -27.13 -5.30 -2.46
CA VAL A 311 -28.26 -4.41 -2.80
C VAL A 311 -29.49 -4.69 -1.93
N SER A 312 -29.77 -5.96 -1.65
CA SER A 312 -30.91 -6.35 -0.79
C SER A 312 -30.79 -5.86 0.66
N GLN A 313 -29.55 -5.65 1.14
CA GLN A 313 -29.30 -5.18 2.50
C GLN A 313 -29.39 -3.66 2.59
N GLU A 314 -28.99 -2.93 1.56
CA GLU A 314 -29.05 -1.46 1.51
C GLU A 314 -30.50 -0.95 1.57
N ALA A 315 -31.40 -1.53 0.78
CA ALA A 315 -32.82 -1.13 0.77
C ALA A 315 -33.52 -1.34 2.13
N ARG A 316 -33.10 -2.35 2.90
CA ARG A 316 -33.64 -2.59 4.25
C ARG A 316 -33.14 -1.57 5.27
N ILE A 317 -31.93 -1.05 5.09
CA ILE A 317 -31.33 -0.06 6.00
C ILE A 317 -32.01 1.31 5.84
N GLU A 318 -32.38 1.66 4.61
CA GLU A 318 -33.00 2.96 4.29
C GLU A 318 -34.42 3.07 4.88
N ALA A 319 -35.25 2.02 4.72
CA ALA A 319 -36.60 1.99 5.29
C ALA A 319 -36.62 2.10 6.83
N TYR A 320 -35.68 1.45 7.52
CA TYR A 320 -35.57 1.56 8.98
C TYR A 320 -35.03 2.91 9.46
N SER A 321 -34.28 3.62 8.62
CA SER A 321 -33.74 4.93 8.96
C SER A 321 -34.83 6.02 8.97
N GLY A 322 -35.83 5.93 8.08
CA GLY A 322 -36.97 6.87 8.04
C GLY A 322 -37.83 6.84 9.31
N GLU A 323 -38.26 5.65 9.76
CA GLU A 323 -39.06 5.50 11.00
C GLU A 323 -38.28 5.91 12.27
N MET A 324 -36.95 5.78 12.25
CA MET A 324 -36.10 6.13 13.39
C MET A 324 -35.98 7.64 13.63
N VAL A 325 -36.08 8.45 12.57
CA VAL A 325 -36.00 9.91 12.66
C VAL A 325 -37.24 10.48 13.35
N GLU A 326 -38.44 10.08 12.91
CA GLU A 326 -39.72 10.57 13.43
C GLU A 326 -39.90 10.25 14.93
N ILE A 327 -39.46 9.06 15.37
CA ILE A 327 -39.49 8.65 16.77
C ILE A 327 -38.44 9.39 17.61
N SER A 328 -37.27 9.67 17.04
CA SER A 328 -36.21 10.40 17.76
C SER A 328 -36.59 11.87 17.99
N GLU A 329 -37.33 12.49 17.08
CA GLU A 329 -37.80 13.87 17.23
C GLU A 329 -38.86 14.01 18.33
N ARG A 330 -39.79 13.05 18.44
CA ARG A 330 -40.76 12.99 19.54
C ARG A 330 -40.10 12.81 20.91
N VAL A 331 -39.05 11.99 21.00
CA VAL A 331 -38.32 11.81 22.27
C VAL A 331 -37.54 13.08 22.63
N ARG A 332 -36.86 13.70 21.66
CA ARG A 332 -36.12 14.95 21.87
C ARG A 332 -37.01 16.06 22.43
N SER A 333 -38.19 16.26 21.86
CA SER A 333 -39.15 17.28 22.32
C SER A 333 -39.59 17.07 23.78
N ARG A 334 -39.73 15.83 24.25
CA ARG A 334 -40.11 15.53 25.64
C ARG A 334 -38.93 15.61 26.61
N GLU A 335 -37.73 15.27 26.17
CA GLU A 335 -36.50 15.46 26.96
C GLU A 335 -36.20 16.95 27.20
N GLU A 336 -36.53 17.82 26.25
CA GLU A 336 -36.41 19.28 26.40
C GLU A 336 -37.41 19.85 27.44
N GLU A 337 -38.65 19.37 27.46
CA GLU A 337 -39.64 19.75 28.49
C GLU A 337 -39.22 19.29 29.90
N ILE A 338 -38.60 18.11 30.02
CA ILE A 338 -38.08 17.60 31.30
C ILE A 338 -36.90 18.44 31.79
N ALA A 339 -35.97 18.81 30.90
CA ALA A 339 -34.83 19.63 31.25
C ALA A 339 -35.25 21.02 31.79
N ALA A 340 -36.29 21.62 31.20
CA ALA A 340 -36.85 22.88 31.69
C ALA A 340 -37.46 22.75 33.11
N LEU A 341 -38.14 21.63 33.39
CA LEU A 341 -38.68 21.34 34.72
C LEU A 341 -37.58 21.06 35.76
N GLU A 342 -36.51 20.36 35.38
CA GLU A 342 -35.35 20.12 36.26
C GLU A 342 -34.66 21.42 36.68
N GLU A 343 -34.57 22.40 35.77
CA GLU A 343 -34.00 23.72 36.06
C GLU A 343 -34.87 24.52 37.03
N GLU A 344 -36.21 24.49 36.85
CA GLU A 344 -37.15 25.10 37.81
C GLU A 344 -37.09 24.44 39.19
N ILE A 345 -36.98 23.11 39.26
CA ILE A 345 -36.84 22.35 40.50
C ILE A 345 -35.53 22.70 41.21
N ALA A 346 -34.43 22.82 40.47
CA ALA A 346 -33.14 23.21 41.02
C ALA A 346 -33.18 24.63 41.59
N ALA A 347 -33.79 25.58 40.87
CA ALA A 347 -33.97 26.97 41.35
C ALA A 347 -34.81 27.03 42.64
N LEU A 348 -35.95 26.33 42.67
CA LEU A 348 -36.82 26.26 43.86
C LEU A 348 -36.11 25.58 45.05
N THR A 349 -35.23 24.61 44.79
CA THR A 349 -34.45 23.92 45.83
C THR A 349 -33.41 24.85 46.47
N VAL A 350 -32.75 25.68 45.66
CA VAL A 350 -31.80 26.69 46.16
C VAL A 350 -32.52 27.75 46.98
N GLU A 351 -33.66 28.27 46.50
CA GLU A 351 -34.47 29.22 47.26
C GLU A 351 -34.90 28.63 48.61
N ARG A 352 -35.45 27.40 48.62
CA ARG A 352 -35.83 26.70 49.86
C ARG A 352 -34.69 26.67 50.86
N GLU A 353 -33.48 26.36 50.39
CA GLU A 353 -32.32 26.23 51.27
C GLU A 353 -31.82 27.58 51.80
N GLN A 354 -31.90 28.65 51.00
CA GLN A 354 -31.62 30.00 51.46
C GLN A 354 -32.59 30.45 52.54
N PHE A 355 -33.90 30.19 52.37
CA PHE A 355 -34.91 30.49 53.38
C PHE A 355 -34.73 29.64 54.65
N ARG A 356 -34.32 28.38 54.52
CA ARG A 356 -34.00 27.49 55.65
C ARG A 356 -32.83 28.02 56.47
N VAL A 357 -31.76 28.44 55.80
CA VAL A 357 -30.57 29.01 56.44
C VAL A 357 -30.88 30.37 57.07
N ALA A 358 -31.65 31.22 56.41
CA ALA A 358 -32.08 32.51 56.96
C ALA A 358 -32.93 32.33 58.23
N ALA A 359 -33.85 31.35 58.25
CA ALA A 359 -34.64 31.01 59.43
C ALA A 359 -33.76 30.50 60.59
N GLN A 360 -32.74 29.67 60.32
CA GLN A 360 -31.78 29.19 61.32
C GLN A 360 -30.85 30.29 61.84
N ALA A 361 -30.38 31.18 60.97
CA ALA A 361 -29.51 32.31 61.33
C ALA A 361 -30.25 33.31 62.22
N LEU A 362 -31.51 33.63 61.89
CA LEU A 362 -32.37 34.41 62.78
C LEU A 362 -32.45 33.73 64.14
N GLN A 363 -32.62 32.40 64.23
CA GLN A 363 -32.76 31.67 65.50
C GLN A 363 -31.56 31.83 66.48
N LEU A 364 -30.35 32.06 65.98
CA LEU A 364 -29.09 32.04 66.74
C LEU A 364 -28.59 33.40 67.27
N ALA A 365 -29.10 34.54 66.77
CA ALA A 365 -28.66 35.88 67.24
C ALA A 365 -29.35 36.29 68.55
N GLY A 366 -28.67 36.97 69.49
CA GLY A 366 -29.20 37.32 70.82
C GLY A 366 -29.79 38.75 70.93
N ALA A 367 -30.91 38.86 71.68
CA ALA A 367 -31.55 40.07 72.24
C ALA A 367 -32.61 40.86 71.42
N ASN A 368 -33.81 40.28 71.21
CA ASN A 368 -35.16 40.88 71.40
C ASN A 368 -36.25 39.90 70.90
N LEU A 369 -37.14 39.38 71.78
CA LEU A 369 -37.93 38.17 71.48
C LEU A 369 -39.23 38.40 70.65
N ALA A 370 -39.96 39.49 70.84
CA ALA A 370 -41.36 39.56 70.37
C ALA A 370 -41.54 39.83 68.85
N ALA A 371 -40.65 40.60 68.21
CA ALA A 371 -40.72 40.85 66.77
C ALA A 371 -40.27 39.65 65.91
N ARG A 372 -39.40 38.80 66.46
CA ARG A 372 -38.81 37.65 65.73
C ARG A 372 -39.76 36.47 65.56
N ASP A 373 -40.69 36.25 66.48
CA ASP A 373 -41.62 35.13 66.37
C ASP A 373 -42.55 35.30 65.15
N GLN A 374 -42.88 36.54 64.78
CA GLN A 374 -43.67 36.86 63.60
C GLN A 374 -42.87 36.67 62.29
N ASP A 375 -41.60 37.09 62.28
CA ASP A 375 -40.73 36.92 61.11
C ASP A 375 -40.37 35.44 60.86
N ILE A 376 -40.11 34.67 61.92
CA ILE A 376 -39.86 33.22 61.83
C ILE A 376 -41.12 32.49 61.35
N ALA A 377 -42.32 32.90 61.81
CA ALA A 377 -43.58 32.32 61.34
C ALA A 377 -43.83 32.60 59.85
N THR A 378 -43.46 33.79 59.37
CA THR A 378 -43.60 34.17 57.95
C THR A 378 -42.65 33.35 57.08
N LEU A 379 -41.36 33.27 57.46
CA LEU A 379 -40.35 32.47 56.74
C LEU A 379 -40.71 30.98 56.69
N ARG A 380 -41.29 30.43 57.77
CA ARG A 380 -41.76 29.03 57.78
C ARG A 380 -42.92 28.81 56.80
N ARG A 381 -43.82 29.78 56.67
CA ARG A 381 -44.95 29.69 55.73
C ARG A 381 -44.47 29.74 54.27
N GLU A 382 -43.52 30.61 53.96
CA GLU A 382 -42.92 30.68 52.63
C GLU A 382 -42.12 29.41 52.27
N LEU A 383 -41.36 28.86 53.24
CA LEU A 383 -40.67 27.58 53.07
C LEU A 383 -41.64 26.45 52.70
N GLN A 384 -42.77 26.38 53.39
CA GLN A 384 -43.79 25.35 53.16
C GLN A 384 -44.48 25.51 51.79
N GLU A 385 -44.69 26.74 51.33
CA GLU A 385 -45.23 27.01 49.98
C GLU A 385 -44.25 26.56 48.88
N ARG A 386 -42.95 26.75 49.07
CA ARG A 386 -41.91 26.33 48.10
C ARG A 386 -41.77 24.82 48.07
N GLU A 387 -41.85 24.14 49.21
CA GLU A 387 -41.89 22.67 49.28
C GLU A 387 -43.08 22.08 48.52
N HIS A 388 -44.26 22.70 48.62
CA HIS A 388 -45.44 22.25 47.89
C HIS A 388 -45.29 22.42 46.37
N LYS A 389 -44.71 23.53 45.90
CA LYS A 389 -44.45 23.74 44.46
C LYS A 389 -43.43 22.74 43.90
N LEU A 390 -42.40 22.41 44.69
CA LEU A 390 -41.39 21.41 44.34
C LEU A 390 -42.03 20.03 44.12
N GLN A 391 -42.91 19.60 45.04
CA GLN A 391 -43.63 18.33 44.91
C GLN A 391 -44.55 18.26 43.68
N GLU A 392 -45.17 19.38 43.30
CA GLU A 392 -46.04 19.43 42.13
C GLU A 392 -45.23 19.33 40.81
N ARG A 393 -44.07 19.99 40.73
CA ARG A 393 -43.17 19.90 39.57
C ARG A 393 -42.54 18.51 39.44
N ASP A 394 -42.16 17.90 40.55
CA ASP A 394 -41.69 16.51 40.59
C ASP A 394 -42.74 15.53 40.02
N ARG A 395 -44.03 15.74 40.32
CA ARG A 395 -45.13 14.95 39.74
C ARG A 395 -45.30 15.14 38.24
N GLN A 396 -45.23 16.38 37.75
CA GLN A 396 -45.32 16.66 36.31
C GLN A 396 -44.15 16.02 35.54
N MET A 397 -42.94 16.11 36.08
CA MET A 397 -41.76 15.45 35.52
C MET A 397 -41.92 13.92 35.51
N ALA A 398 -42.53 13.33 36.54
CA ALA A 398 -42.81 11.89 36.57
C ALA A 398 -43.81 11.46 35.48
N LEU A 399 -44.83 12.27 35.18
CA LEU A 399 -45.80 12.02 34.12
C LEU A 399 -45.17 12.08 32.72
N LEU A 400 -44.33 13.08 32.44
CA LEU A 400 -43.61 13.18 31.16
C LEU A 400 -42.61 12.04 30.97
N ASN A 401 -41.90 11.65 32.03
CA ASN A 401 -41.05 10.46 32.02
C ASN A 401 -41.85 9.19 31.70
N HIS A 402 -43.09 9.08 32.19
CA HIS A 402 -43.96 7.94 31.88
C HIS A 402 -44.44 7.94 30.41
N GLU A 403 -44.71 9.09 29.81
CA GLU A 403 -45.01 9.19 28.38
C GLU A 403 -43.82 8.77 27.50
N ILE A 404 -42.60 9.19 27.88
CA ILE A 404 -41.36 8.73 27.25
C ILE A 404 -41.22 7.21 27.40
N GLU A 405 -41.52 6.65 28.58
CA GLU A 405 -41.54 5.19 28.80
C GLU A 405 -42.55 4.47 27.91
N LEU A 406 -43.73 5.05 27.65
CA LEU A 406 -44.73 4.49 26.76
C LEU A 406 -44.26 4.50 25.29
N VAL A 407 -43.64 5.59 24.83
CA VAL A 407 -42.97 5.63 23.51
C VAL A 407 -41.84 4.59 23.45
N HIS A 408 -41.07 4.47 24.54
CA HIS A 408 -40.03 3.45 24.71
C HIS A 408 -40.58 2.01 24.76
N SER A 409 -41.87 1.84 25.06
CA SER A 409 -42.54 0.55 25.07
C SER A 409 -43.15 0.17 23.71
N SER A 410 -43.26 1.11 22.78
CA SER A 410 -43.83 0.90 21.43
C SER A 410 -42.95 -0.03 20.57
N ARG A 411 -43.58 -0.79 19.65
CA ARG A 411 -42.90 -1.80 18.83
C ARG A 411 -41.78 -1.24 17.95
N THR A 412 -41.92 -0.03 17.44
CA THR A 412 -40.91 0.66 16.62
C THR A 412 -39.75 1.20 17.46
N TRP A 413 -39.96 1.66 18.71
CA TRP A 413 -38.84 2.00 19.60
C TRP A 413 -38.15 0.77 20.21
N ARG A 414 -38.87 -0.36 20.37
CA ARG A 414 -38.28 -1.64 20.81
C ARG A 414 -37.21 -2.18 19.85
N TYR A 415 -37.19 -1.76 18.58
CA TYR A 415 -36.06 -2.02 17.68
C TYR A 415 -34.76 -1.32 18.12
N ARG A 416 -34.85 -0.19 18.84
CA ARG A 416 -33.70 0.51 19.45
C ARG A 416 -33.32 -0.03 20.84
N SER A 417 -34.20 -0.76 21.52
CA SER A 417 -34.01 -1.12 22.93
C SER A 417 -33.25 -2.42 23.19
N ILE A 418 -33.00 -3.24 22.15
CA ILE A 418 -32.02 -4.35 22.24
C ILE A 418 -30.60 -3.79 22.51
N TRP A 419 -30.34 -2.53 22.14
CA TRP A 419 -29.03 -1.88 22.28
C TRP A 419 -28.80 -1.10 23.60
N LYS A 420 -29.80 -0.96 24.47
CA LYS A 420 -29.64 -0.27 25.78
C LYS A 420 -29.82 -1.16 27.02
N ARG A 421 -30.19 -2.44 26.88
CA ARG A 421 -30.50 -3.33 28.01
C ARG A 421 -29.60 -4.58 28.14
N LEU A 422 -28.28 -4.42 27.99
CA LEU A 422 -27.29 -5.43 28.42
C LEU A 422 -26.05 -4.78 29.11
N VAL A 423 -26.30 -3.81 30.00
CA VAL A 423 -25.42 -3.49 31.15
C VAL A 423 -26.17 -3.89 32.42
N SER A 424 -26.46 -5.19 32.51
CA SER A 424 -26.72 -6.03 33.70
C SER A 424 -27.28 -7.37 33.16
N PRO A 425 -26.79 -8.53 33.60
CA PRO A 425 -27.22 -9.85 33.10
C PRO A 425 -28.62 -10.20 33.67
N PRO A 426 -29.47 -11.08 33.08
CA PRO A 426 -29.31 -12.08 31.98
C PRO A 426 -30.36 -11.87 30.83
N THR A 427 -30.29 -12.40 29.60
CA THR A 427 -30.24 -13.83 29.19
C THR A 427 -29.42 -14.12 27.92
N ASP A 428 -28.79 -13.12 27.26
CA ASP A 428 -27.82 -13.37 26.16
C ASP A 428 -26.35 -13.28 26.61
N ALA A 429 -26.13 -13.03 27.91
CA ALA A 429 -24.92 -13.50 28.59
C ALA A 429 -24.76 -15.03 28.54
N ILE A 430 -25.69 -15.78 27.91
CA ILE A 430 -25.64 -17.23 27.75
C ILE A 430 -25.16 -17.67 26.34
N LEU A 431 -25.18 -16.81 25.31
CA LEU A 431 -24.73 -17.26 23.99
C LEU A 431 -23.22 -17.11 23.75
N TYR A 432 -22.51 -16.16 24.39
CA TYR A 432 -21.05 -16.01 24.22
C TYR A 432 -20.31 -15.60 25.51
N ALA A 433 -20.75 -16.06 26.68
CA ALA A 433 -19.95 -15.99 27.89
C ALA A 433 -18.73 -16.91 27.77
N GLY A 434 -17.58 -16.35 27.37
CA GLY A 434 -16.27 -17.01 27.39
C GLY A 434 -16.33 -18.46 26.91
N ARG A 435 -16.76 -18.67 25.66
CA ARG A 435 -16.80 -20.01 25.08
C ARG A 435 -15.40 -20.59 25.16
N THR A 436 -15.29 -21.78 25.72
CA THR A 436 -14.06 -22.55 25.59
C THR A 436 -13.99 -22.97 24.12
N ILE A 437 -12.95 -22.51 23.43
CA ILE A 437 -12.71 -22.84 22.03
C ILE A 437 -11.93 -24.13 21.99
N THR A 438 -12.38 -25.08 21.18
CA THR A 438 -11.62 -26.29 20.92
C THR A 438 -10.58 -25.98 19.85
N LEU A 439 -9.33 -26.33 20.12
CA LEU A 439 -8.28 -26.23 19.13
C LEU A 439 -8.27 -27.51 18.29
N ASN A 440 -8.38 -27.35 16.98
CA ASN A 440 -8.13 -28.45 16.05
C ASN A 440 -6.75 -28.23 15.42
N ALA A 441 -5.82 -29.16 15.65
CA ALA A 441 -4.50 -29.07 15.05
C ALA A 441 -4.60 -29.39 13.55
N LEU A 442 -4.03 -28.53 12.70
CA LEU A 442 -4.06 -28.72 11.26
C LEU A 442 -2.74 -29.30 10.74
N HIS A 443 -1.66 -28.53 10.85
CA HIS A 443 -0.35 -28.86 10.30
C HIS A 443 0.76 -28.62 11.34
N HIS A 444 1.84 -29.40 11.23
CA HIS A 444 3.09 -29.22 12.00
C HIS A 444 2.93 -29.27 13.54
N LEU A 445 1.95 -30.05 14.04
CA LEU A 445 1.60 -30.13 15.45
C LEU A 445 1.30 -31.58 15.88
N GLU A 446 2.02 -32.07 16.90
CA GLU A 446 1.75 -33.35 17.56
C GLU A 446 1.42 -33.13 19.04
N GLY A 447 0.23 -33.56 19.49
CA GLY A 447 -0.28 -33.25 20.82
C GLY A 447 -0.33 -34.44 21.79
N VAL A 448 0.22 -34.29 23.00
CA VAL A 448 0.07 -35.24 24.11
C VAL A 448 -0.80 -34.61 25.22
N PRO A 449 -1.93 -35.23 25.59
CA PRO A 449 -2.77 -34.71 26.67
C PRO A 449 -2.10 -34.81 28.04
N LEU A 450 -1.96 -33.70 28.77
CA LEU A 450 -1.33 -33.64 30.11
C LEU A 450 -2.34 -33.69 31.28
N GLY A 451 -3.64 -33.79 30.99
CA GLY A 451 -4.72 -33.72 31.98
C GLY A 451 -5.13 -32.29 32.36
N LYS A 452 -6.30 -32.14 33.01
CA LYS A 452 -6.94 -30.83 33.34
C LYS A 452 -7.20 -29.89 32.14
N GLY A 453 -7.30 -30.44 30.93
CA GLY A 453 -7.62 -29.68 29.71
C GLY A 453 -6.44 -28.86 29.16
N ALA A 454 -5.20 -29.24 29.49
CA ALA A 454 -3.99 -28.78 28.84
C ALA A 454 -3.45 -29.89 27.93
N THR A 455 -2.99 -29.50 26.75
CA THR A 455 -2.30 -30.39 25.80
C THR A 455 -0.94 -29.80 25.55
N GLU A 456 0.09 -30.64 25.66
CA GLU A 456 1.44 -30.30 25.25
C GLU A 456 1.56 -30.61 23.77
N TRP A 457 1.81 -29.57 22.98
CA TRP A 457 1.96 -29.67 21.54
C TRP A 457 3.44 -29.55 21.20
N THR A 458 3.97 -30.54 20.49
CA THR A 458 5.27 -30.48 19.83
C THR A 458 5.06 -29.87 18.45
N ILE A 459 5.68 -28.73 18.18
CA ILE A 459 5.67 -28.07 16.88
C ILE A 459 6.72 -28.78 16.02
N THR A 460 6.28 -29.51 15.00
CA THR A 460 7.12 -30.38 14.16
C THR A 460 7.59 -29.73 12.86
N GLY A 461 7.20 -28.47 12.60
CA GLY A 461 7.58 -27.67 11.43
C GLY A 461 7.60 -26.16 11.73
N ASP A 462 7.63 -25.32 10.71
CA ASP A 462 7.82 -23.86 10.79
C ASP A 462 6.52 -23.03 10.76
N ASP A 463 5.36 -23.70 10.70
CA ASP A 463 4.04 -23.06 10.64
C ASP A 463 2.98 -23.86 11.41
N PRO A 464 3.01 -23.87 12.75
CA PRO A 464 2.02 -24.57 13.56
C PRO A 464 0.66 -23.87 13.51
N GLN A 465 -0.35 -24.58 13.00
CA GLN A 465 -1.67 -23.99 12.77
C GLN A 465 -2.76 -24.66 13.63
N PHE A 466 -3.50 -23.87 14.40
CA PHE A 466 -4.72 -24.31 15.08
C PHE A 466 -5.95 -23.68 14.46
N GLU A 467 -6.91 -24.49 14.04
CA GLU A 467 -8.25 -23.97 13.77
C GLU A 467 -9.02 -23.78 15.08
N LEU A 468 -9.60 -22.60 15.26
CA LEU A 468 -10.40 -22.24 16.43
C LEU A 468 -11.85 -22.66 16.20
N LEU A 469 -12.19 -23.89 16.61
CA LEU A 469 -13.54 -24.40 16.49
C LEU A 469 -14.48 -23.72 17.50
N CYS A 470 -15.28 -22.77 16.99
CA CYS A 470 -16.31 -22.08 17.76
C CYS A 470 -17.56 -22.97 17.88
N PRO A 471 -18.05 -23.30 19.10
CA PRO A 471 -19.20 -24.19 19.26
C PRO A 471 -20.50 -23.59 18.68
N GLY A 472 -21.02 -24.14 17.58
CA GLY A 472 -22.24 -23.67 16.92
C GLY A 472 -21.91 -22.95 15.60
N SER A 473 -22.51 -23.43 14.52
CA SER A 473 -22.23 -23.17 13.10
C SER A 473 -22.62 -21.77 12.60
N ARG A 474 -22.41 -20.71 13.41
CA ARG A 474 -22.70 -19.33 13.02
C ARG A 474 -21.42 -18.49 12.97
N PRO A 475 -21.23 -17.69 11.90
CA PRO A 475 -20.10 -16.75 11.79
C PRO A 475 -20.00 -15.85 13.03
N LEU A 476 -18.77 -15.55 13.46
CA LEU A 476 -18.50 -14.53 14.45
C LEU A 476 -18.82 -13.16 13.84
N PRO A 477 -19.79 -12.41 14.38
CA PRO A 477 -20.16 -11.11 13.80
C PRO A 477 -19.04 -10.08 13.93
N PRO A 478 -19.03 -9.02 13.11
CA PRO A 478 -18.11 -7.90 13.30
C PRO A 478 -18.21 -7.34 14.73
N GLY A 479 -17.09 -6.87 15.26
CA GLY A 479 -17.02 -6.28 16.58
C GLY A 479 -15.67 -6.52 17.24
N HIS A 480 -15.60 -6.21 18.54
CA HIS A 480 -14.36 -6.28 19.29
C HIS A 480 -14.30 -7.59 20.05
N TYR A 481 -13.17 -8.29 19.97
CA TYR A 481 -13.00 -9.59 20.58
C TYR A 481 -11.76 -9.63 21.46
N ARG A 482 -11.78 -10.55 22.43
CA ARG A 482 -10.68 -10.88 23.30
C ARG A 482 -10.43 -12.38 23.25
N LEU A 483 -9.26 -12.77 22.77
CA LEU A 483 -8.77 -14.14 22.87
C LEU A 483 -7.94 -14.26 24.15
N SER A 484 -8.24 -15.25 24.98
CA SER A 484 -7.53 -15.54 26.22
C SER A 484 -7.05 -16.99 26.20
N VAL A 485 -5.75 -17.19 26.37
CA VAL A 485 -5.08 -18.49 26.30
C VAL A 485 -4.41 -18.74 27.64
N ARG A 486 -4.64 -19.91 28.24
CA ARG A 486 -3.91 -20.31 29.45
C ARG A 486 -2.60 -20.99 29.04
N VAL A 487 -1.49 -20.47 29.53
CA VAL A 487 -0.14 -21.01 29.31
C VAL A 487 0.53 -21.21 30.69
N PRO A 488 1.23 -22.33 30.95
CA PRO A 488 1.97 -22.49 32.21
C PRO A 488 3.02 -21.38 32.38
N ALA A 489 3.38 -21.06 33.62
CA ALA A 489 4.26 -19.93 33.94
C ALA A 489 5.71 -20.11 33.44
N GLU A 490 6.07 -21.34 33.02
CA GLU A 490 7.42 -21.75 32.64
C GLU A 490 7.56 -22.01 31.12
N THR A 491 6.58 -21.61 30.32
CA THR A 491 6.52 -21.89 28.88
C THR A 491 6.68 -20.60 28.06
N ASP A 492 7.58 -20.60 27.08
CA ASP A 492 7.91 -19.45 26.20
C ASP A 492 6.86 -19.21 25.08
N ALA A 493 5.60 -19.44 25.44
CA ALA A 493 4.64 -20.15 24.60
C ALA A 493 3.90 -19.34 23.53
N LEU A 494 4.05 -18.02 23.40
CA LEU A 494 3.27 -17.23 22.42
C LEU A 494 4.10 -16.10 21.83
N THR A 495 5.06 -16.45 20.97
CA THR A 495 5.93 -15.52 20.24
C THR A 495 5.37 -15.28 18.85
N ASP A 496 5.16 -14.03 18.45
CA ASP A 496 4.65 -13.64 17.12
C ASP A 496 3.31 -14.30 16.72
N ALA A 497 2.43 -14.52 17.70
CA ALA A 497 1.14 -15.18 17.48
C ALA A 497 0.23 -14.41 16.51
N ARG A 498 -0.32 -15.12 15.52
CA ARG A 498 -1.17 -14.57 14.45
C ARG A 498 -2.57 -15.18 14.53
N LEU A 499 -3.54 -14.40 14.07
CA LEU A 499 -4.92 -14.84 13.89
C LEU A 499 -5.34 -14.54 12.47
N TYR A 500 -5.59 -15.55 11.66
CA TYR A 500 -6.12 -15.39 10.32
C TYR A 500 -7.63 -15.49 10.37
N VAL A 501 -8.27 -14.52 9.71
CA VAL A 501 -9.72 -14.42 9.64
C VAL A 501 -10.16 -14.95 8.27
N ASP A 502 -11.00 -15.97 8.27
CA ASP A 502 -11.70 -16.38 7.05
C ASP A 502 -13.06 -15.67 7.02
N SER A 503 -13.18 -14.64 6.20
CA SER A 503 -14.43 -13.91 5.98
C SER A 503 -15.34 -14.54 4.91
N GLY A 504 -14.96 -15.72 4.37
CA GLY A 504 -15.57 -16.34 3.18
C GLY A 504 -14.65 -16.40 1.96
N ARG A 505 -13.39 -15.97 2.10
CA ARG A 505 -12.37 -15.96 1.04
C ARG A 505 -11.20 -16.91 1.33
N GLY A 506 -11.27 -17.68 2.42
CA GLY A 506 -10.16 -18.49 2.93
C GLY A 506 -9.11 -17.67 3.68
N TYR A 507 -8.23 -18.34 4.41
CA TYR A 507 -7.15 -17.69 5.16
C TYR A 507 -6.13 -17.07 4.20
N ASN A 508 -5.87 -15.77 4.36
CA ASN A 508 -4.94 -15.00 3.52
C ASN A 508 -4.20 -13.94 4.36
N GLU A 509 -3.05 -13.47 3.86
CA GLU A 509 -2.22 -12.47 4.56
C GLU A 509 -2.88 -11.10 4.71
N ILE A 510 -3.87 -10.77 3.88
CA ILE A 510 -4.54 -9.46 3.87
C ILE A 510 -5.47 -9.34 5.10
N GLU A 511 -6.12 -10.44 5.49
CA GLU A 511 -7.03 -10.51 6.64
C GLU A 511 -6.36 -11.08 7.91
N ARG A 512 -5.02 -11.04 7.94
CA ARG A 512 -4.22 -11.42 9.10
C ARG A 512 -4.32 -10.37 10.22
N ILE A 513 -4.49 -10.85 11.44
CA ILE A 513 -4.47 -10.05 12.66
C ILE A 513 -3.31 -10.52 13.55
N ASP A 514 -2.31 -9.66 13.76
CA ASP A 514 -1.23 -9.94 14.69
C ASP A 514 -1.74 -9.82 16.15
N LEU A 515 -1.65 -10.91 16.91
CA LEU A 515 -2.15 -10.96 18.29
C LEU A 515 -1.03 -10.65 19.28
N ARG A 516 -1.17 -9.52 19.99
CA ARG A 516 -0.30 -9.20 21.13
C ARG A 516 -0.92 -9.67 22.43
N PHE A 517 -0.38 -10.74 22.99
CA PHE A 517 -0.82 -11.26 24.27
C PHE A 517 -0.20 -10.51 25.45
N LEU A 518 -1.04 -10.03 26.36
CA LEU A 518 -0.61 -9.54 27.66
C LEU A 518 -0.65 -10.71 28.66
N LEU A 519 0.52 -11.12 29.14
CA LEU A 519 0.65 -12.11 30.22
C LEU A 519 0.25 -11.45 31.54
N ASN A 520 -0.65 -12.09 32.28
CA ASN A 520 -0.74 -11.85 33.70
C ASN A 520 0.17 -12.85 34.43
N GLY A 521 0.76 -12.44 35.56
CA GLY A 521 1.64 -13.30 36.38
C GLY A 521 0.95 -14.52 37.03
N LYS A 522 -0.17 -15.00 36.46
CA LYS A 522 -0.95 -16.17 36.88
C LYS A 522 -1.21 -17.16 35.72
N GLY A 523 -0.40 -17.13 34.65
CA GLY A 523 -0.46 -18.10 33.55
C GLY A 523 -1.66 -17.92 32.59
N LEU A 524 -2.20 -16.70 32.45
CA LEU A 524 -3.23 -16.39 31.46
C LEU A 524 -2.77 -15.22 30.58
N ALA A 525 -2.59 -15.53 29.30
CA ALA A 525 -2.30 -14.59 28.23
C ALA A 525 -3.61 -14.12 27.61
N ALA A 526 -3.77 -12.82 27.31
CA ALA A 526 -4.92 -12.36 26.52
C ALA A 526 -4.58 -11.25 25.53
N ALA A 527 -5.15 -11.36 24.32
CA ALA A 527 -5.06 -10.38 23.23
C ALA A 527 -6.45 -9.82 22.89
N THR A 528 -6.54 -8.54 22.54
CA THR A 528 -7.79 -7.89 22.09
C THR A 528 -7.65 -7.39 20.66
N PHE A 529 -8.62 -7.67 19.81
CA PHE A 529 -8.57 -7.35 18.38
C PHE A 529 -9.96 -6.98 17.84
N PRO A 530 -10.04 -6.12 16.81
CA PRO A 530 -11.27 -5.88 16.08
C PRO A 530 -11.47 -6.93 14.98
N LEU A 531 -12.72 -7.30 14.72
CA LEU A 531 -13.16 -7.97 13.50
C LEU A 531 -14.03 -6.99 12.72
N ASN A 532 -13.55 -6.54 11.57
CA ASN A 532 -14.24 -5.54 10.75
C ASN A 532 -15.33 -6.17 9.87
N VAL A 533 -15.19 -7.46 9.57
CA VAL A 533 -16.14 -8.29 8.83
C VAL A 533 -16.49 -9.52 9.67
N ALA A 534 -17.57 -10.21 9.31
CA ALA A 534 -17.93 -11.45 9.99
C ALA A 534 -16.86 -12.53 9.70
N ALA A 535 -16.37 -13.22 10.72
CA ALA A 535 -15.44 -14.32 10.55
C ALA A 535 -16.21 -15.64 10.51
N LEU A 536 -16.16 -16.36 9.39
CA LEU A 536 -16.68 -17.73 9.29
C LEU A 536 -15.84 -18.67 10.13
N ASN A 537 -14.51 -18.63 9.93
CA ASN A 537 -13.55 -19.40 10.68
C ASN A 537 -12.40 -18.51 11.16
N LEU A 538 -11.68 -18.99 12.18
CA LEU A 538 -10.49 -18.35 12.70
C LEU A 538 -9.37 -19.39 12.78
N ARG A 539 -8.21 -19.07 12.24
CA ARG A 539 -6.98 -19.84 12.42
C ARG A 539 -6.06 -19.10 13.36
N PHE A 540 -5.57 -19.78 14.37
CA PHE A 540 -4.66 -19.27 15.38
C PHE A 540 -3.31 -19.95 15.23
N ASP A 541 -2.29 -19.15 14.93
CA ASP A 541 -0.92 -19.61 14.76
C ASP A 541 -0.15 -19.07 15.99
N PRO A 542 0.19 -19.92 16.96
CA PRO A 542 0.68 -19.46 18.26
C PRO A 542 2.17 -19.10 18.26
N SER A 543 2.93 -19.57 17.27
CA SER A 543 4.34 -19.28 17.07
C SER A 543 4.76 -19.53 15.62
N ASP A 544 5.85 -18.93 15.17
CA ASP A 544 6.54 -19.21 13.91
C ASP A 544 7.90 -19.92 14.12
N ARG A 545 8.12 -20.47 15.32
CA ARG A 545 9.35 -21.19 15.70
C ARG A 545 9.06 -22.62 16.09
N ALA A 546 9.98 -23.53 15.77
CA ALA A 546 9.95 -24.91 16.26
C ALA A 546 10.15 -24.95 17.79
N GLY A 547 9.37 -25.76 18.49
CA GLY A 547 9.41 -25.82 19.95
C GLY A 547 8.28 -26.64 20.56
N GLN A 548 8.23 -26.69 21.90
CA GLN A 548 7.11 -27.29 22.63
C GLN A 548 6.26 -26.18 23.27
N ILE A 549 4.95 -26.25 23.03
CA ILE A 549 3.98 -25.31 23.56
C ILE A 549 2.90 -26.05 24.33
N THR A 550 2.75 -25.71 25.60
CA THR A 550 1.60 -26.18 26.38
C THR A 550 0.47 -25.16 26.27
N ILE A 551 -0.53 -25.49 25.45
CA ILE A 551 -1.74 -24.69 25.35
C ILE A 551 -2.80 -25.30 26.27
N GLY A 552 -3.15 -24.53 27.29
CA GLY A 552 -4.30 -24.80 28.15
C GLY A 552 -5.60 -24.33 27.53
N ARG A 553 -6.59 -24.05 28.37
CA ARG A 553 -7.92 -23.62 27.94
C ARG A 553 -7.87 -22.28 27.17
N VAL A 554 -8.39 -22.27 25.94
CA VAL A 554 -8.58 -21.08 25.09
C VAL A 554 -10.01 -20.55 25.22
N ARG A 555 -10.16 -19.23 25.30
CA ARG A 555 -11.46 -18.54 25.41
C ARG A 555 -11.52 -17.34 24.49
N LEU A 556 -12.60 -17.25 23.72
CA LEU A 556 -12.93 -16.07 22.93
C LEU A 556 -14.13 -15.34 23.54
N ARG A 557 -14.01 -14.02 23.73
CA ARG A 557 -15.07 -13.18 24.31
C ARG A 557 -15.25 -11.89 23.53
N ARG A 558 -16.49 -11.60 23.10
CA ARG A 558 -16.84 -10.29 22.53
C ARG A 558 -16.81 -9.21 23.61
N LEU A 559 -16.20 -8.06 23.30
CA LEU A 559 -16.09 -6.90 24.17
C LEU A 559 -17.12 -5.84 23.78
N GLY A 560 -17.64 -5.11 24.76
CA GLY A 560 -18.38 -3.87 24.51
C GLY A 560 -17.44 -2.74 24.07
N ARG A 561 -17.91 -1.81 23.24
CA ARG A 561 -17.09 -0.71 22.67
C ARG A 561 -16.36 0.11 23.74
N ILE A 562 -17.04 0.47 24.82
CA ILE A 562 -16.43 1.23 25.94
C ILE A 562 -15.33 0.40 26.62
N GLU A 563 -15.57 -0.89 26.85
CA GLU A 563 -14.57 -1.79 27.46
C GLU A 563 -13.35 -1.96 26.54
N TYR A 564 -13.57 -2.11 25.24
CA TYR A 564 -12.51 -2.21 24.25
C TYR A 564 -11.64 -0.94 24.24
N TYR A 565 -12.24 0.24 24.11
CA TYR A 565 -11.50 1.51 24.09
C TYR A 565 -10.84 1.86 25.42
N ALA A 566 -11.49 1.61 26.56
CA ALA A 566 -10.87 1.80 27.87
C ALA A 566 -9.64 0.90 28.06
N ARG A 567 -9.68 -0.34 27.55
CA ARG A 567 -8.54 -1.26 27.57
C ARG A 567 -7.44 -0.88 26.59
N LEU A 568 -7.81 -0.34 25.42
CA LEU A 568 -6.88 0.15 24.41
C LEU A 568 -6.14 1.40 24.92
N VAL A 569 -6.85 2.35 25.53
CA VAL A 569 -6.29 3.53 26.22
C VAL A 569 -5.45 3.11 27.42
N ALA A 570 -5.88 2.15 28.24
CA ALA A 570 -5.07 1.63 29.34
C ALA A 570 -3.80 0.93 28.86
N GLY A 571 -3.85 0.23 27.72
CA GLY A 571 -2.70 -0.38 27.05
C GLY A 571 -1.75 0.63 26.40
N LEU A 572 -2.25 1.78 25.94
CA LEU A 572 -1.44 2.91 25.46
C LEU A 572 -0.84 3.70 26.63
N ALA A 573 -1.61 3.92 27.70
CA ALA A 573 -1.14 4.58 28.93
C ALA A 573 -0.05 3.75 29.61
N SER A 574 -0.16 2.42 29.63
CA SER A 574 0.88 1.55 30.18
C SER A 574 2.16 1.52 29.33
N ARG A 575 2.10 1.89 28.05
CA ARG A 575 3.24 2.03 27.14
C ARG A 575 3.98 3.37 27.27
N HIS A 576 3.33 4.41 27.76
CA HIS A 576 3.92 5.73 28.00
C HIS A 576 4.42 5.95 29.44
N LEU A 577 4.43 4.90 30.27
CA LEU A 577 4.90 4.92 31.67
C LEU A 577 6.43 5.06 31.84
N THR A 578 7.14 5.71 30.91
CA THR A 578 8.60 5.93 31.01
C THR A 578 9.01 7.42 31.06
N SER A 579 8.09 8.37 30.85
CA SER A 579 8.44 9.81 30.85
C SER A 579 7.33 10.73 31.41
N PRO A 580 7.53 11.38 32.58
CA PRO A 580 6.53 12.25 33.24
C PRO A 580 6.04 13.44 32.39
N ARG A 581 6.85 13.92 31.43
CA ARG A 581 6.51 15.08 30.58
C ARG A 581 5.58 14.74 29.40
N SER A 582 5.56 13.48 28.95
CA SER A 582 4.62 13.01 27.92
C SER A 582 3.23 12.73 28.51
N LEU A 583 3.20 12.20 29.74
CA LEU A 583 2.00 12.02 30.54
C LEU A 583 1.30 13.37 30.78
N GLY A 584 2.07 14.42 31.09
CA GLY A 584 1.54 15.77 31.28
C GLY A 584 0.88 16.36 30.03
N ARG A 585 1.44 16.15 28.83
CA ARG A 585 0.85 16.67 27.59
C ARG A 585 -0.38 15.90 27.15
N PHE A 586 -0.36 14.56 27.20
CA PHE A 586 -1.50 13.73 26.83
C PHE A 586 -2.64 13.86 27.86
N ALA A 587 -2.33 13.83 29.15
CA ALA A 587 -3.31 14.05 30.20
C ALA A 587 -3.82 15.49 30.21
N ALA A 588 -2.99 16.51 29.96
CA ALA A 588 -3.49 17.88 29.84
C ALA A 588 -4.39 18.06 28.61
N ARG A 589 -4.10 17.41 27.48
CA ARG A 589 -4.99 17.44 26.29
C ARG A 589 -6.31 16.71 26.58
N ALA A 590 -6.26 15.50 27.16
CA ALA A 590 -7.46 14.74 27.53
C ALA A 590 -8.31 15.43 28.62
N VAL A 591 -7.67 15.97 29.66
CA VAL A 591 -8.33 16.73 30.74
C VAL A 591 -8.87 18.06 30.24
N LYS A 592 -8.21 18.74 29.30
CA LYS A 592 -8.71 19.99 28.69
C LYS A 592 -9.90 19.72 27.75
N ILE A 593 -9.87 18.64 26.97
CA ILE A 593 -11.01 18.16 26.15
C ILE A 593 -12.19 17.77 27.05
N LEU A 594 -11.94 17.06 28.16
CA LEU A 594 -12.96 16.70 29.15
C LEU A 594 -13.51 17.92 29.93
N ARG A 595 -12.66 18.90 30.27
CA ARG A 595 -13.07 20.13 30.97
C ARG A 595 -13.86 21.11 30.11
N GLN A 596 -13.63 21.13 28.80
CA GLN A 596 -14.25 22.12 27.90
C GLN A 596 -15.41 21.55 27.06
N GLY A 597 -15.49 20.23 26.84
CA GLY A 597 -16.56 19.58 26.06
C GLY A 597 -17.28 18.41 26.76
N GLY A 598 -16.95 18.10 28.02
CA GLY A 598 -17.49 16.97 28.76
C GLY A 598 -17.26 15.60 28.09
N LEU A 599 -17.93 14.56 28.58
CA LEU A 599 -17.88 13.20 28.01
C LEU A 599 -18.36 13.14 26.54
N ARG A 600 -19.20 14.10 26.13
CA ARG A 600 -19.73 14.19 24.75
C ARG A 600 -18.68 14.67 23.74
N GLY A 601 -17.82 15.64 24.09
CA GLY A 601 -16.73 16.12 23.24
C GLY A 601 -15.60 15.10 23.06
N PHE A 602 -15.29 14.36 24.13
CA PHE A 602 -14.34 13.24 24.08
C PHE A 602 -14.87 12.09 23.20
N ALA A 603 -16.15 11.75 23.32
CA ALA A 603 -16.80 10.73 22.49
C ALA A 603 -16.95 11.16 21.02
N ALA A 604 -17.14 12.45 20.71
CA ALA A 604 -17.18 12.94 19.33
C ALA A 604 -15.80 12.85 18.65
N THR A 605 -14.74 13.19 19.37
CA THR A 605 -13.35 13.07 18.90
C THR A 605 -13.00 11.62 18.60
N LEU A 606 -13.35 10.70 19.51
CA LEU A 606 -13.16 9.25 19.32
C LEU A 606 -14.04 8.68 18.19
N ARG A 607 -15.29 9.13 18.04
CA ARG A 607 -16.17 8.73 16.92
C ARG A 607 -15.66 9.22 15.57
N SER A 608 -15.02 10.38 15.53
CA SER A 608 -14.39 10.92 14.32
C SER A 608 -13.09 10.21 13.93
N ALA A 609 -12.41 9.59 14.90
CA ALA A 609 -11.26 8.71 14.66
C ALA A 609 -11.71 7.30 14.22
N GLU A 610 -12.82 6.79 14.79
CA GLU A 610 -13.45 5.51 14.41
C GLU A 610 -14.09 5.58 13.01
N ALA A 611 -14.73 6.69 12.64
CA ALA A 611 -15.34 6.90 11.31
C ALA A 611 -14.32 7.13 10.17
N ARG A 612 -13.05 7.44 10.50
CA ARG A 612 -11.97 7.70 9.53
C ARG A 612 -10.92 6.58 9.47
N GLY A 613 -11.24 5.39 9.99
CA GLY A 613 -10.39 4.20 9.89
C GLY A 613 -9.20 4.17 10.86
N ALA A 614 -9.06 5.12 11.79
CA ALA A 614 -7.87 5.25 12.65
C ALA A 614 -7.67 4.12 13.68
N LEU A 615 -8.57 3.12 13.71
CA LEU A 615 -8.61 2.09 14.75
C LEU A 615 -8.75 0.66 14.18
N GLY A 616 -8.61 0.49 12.86
CA GLY A 616 -8.57 -0.81 12.19
C GLY A 616 -7.64 -0.73 10.98
N GLY A 617 -6.37 -1.12 11.17
CA GLY A 617 -5.29 -0.74 10.25
C GLY A 617 -4.98 0.76 10.38
N ALA A 618 -3.70 1.15 10.36
CA ALA A 618 -3.38 2.57 10.37
C ALA A 618 -3.59 3.11 8.94
N THR A 619 -4.82 3.50 8.60
CA THR A 619 -5.10 4.15 7.32
C THR A 619 -4.59 5.58 7.35
N TYR A 620 -4.24 6.12 6.18
CA TYR A 620 -3.72 7.48 6.12
C TYR A 620 -4.79 8.52 6.48
N GLU A 621 -6.05 8.26 6.13
CA GLU A 621 -7.20 9.09 6.52
C GLU A 621 -7.35 9.16 8.04
N GLY A 622 -7.11 8.04 8.73
CA GLY A 622 -7.12 7.96 10.18
C GLY A 622 -5.98 8.75 10.81
N TRP A 623 -4.80 8.69 10.20
CA TRP A 623 -3.66 9.52 10.61
C TRP A 623 -3.95 11.02 10.39
N ILE A 624 -4.52 11.41 9.24
CA ILE A 624 -4.90 12.80 8.95
C ILE A 624 -5.89 13.32 10.00
N ALA A 625 -6.90 12.51 10.33
CA ALA A 625 -7.90 12.85 11.33
C ALA A 625 -7.33 13.17 12.72
N LEU A 626 -6.29 12.45 13.11
CA LEU A 626 -5.68 12.52 14.44
C LEU A 626 -4.54 13.54 14.53
N ASN A 627 -3.72 13.61 13.49
CA ASN A 627 -2.43 14.31 13.53
C ASN A 627 -2.41 15.58 12.68
N ASP A 628 -3.26 15.66 11.65
CA ASP A 628 -3.11 16.67 10.60
C ASP A 628 -4.44 17.36 10.23
N THR A 629 -5.38 17.41 11.18
CA THR A 629 -6.59 18.23 11.12
C THR A 629 -6.52 19.30 12.22
N PRO A 630 -6.04 20.53 11.93
CA PRO A 630 -5.94 21.59 12.93
C PRO A 630 -7.33 21.95 13.47
N THR A 631 -7.45 22.05 14.80
CA THR A 631 -8.68 22.58 15.42
C THR A 631 -8.67 24.10 15.40
N ASP A 632 -9.83 24.74 15.59
CA ASP A 632 -9.91 26.21 15.72
C ASP A 632 -8.98 26.76 16.82
N LEU A 633 -8.76 25.97 17.88
CA LEU A 633 -7.81 26.31 18.94
C LEU A 633 -6.36 26.25 18.48
N ASP A 634 -5.99 25.26 17.66
CA ASP A 634 -4.63 25.16 17.11
C ASP A 634 -4.35 26.34 16.17
N VAL A 635 -5.33 26.72 15.34
CA VAL A 635 -5.26 27.89 14.46
C VAL A 635 -5.16 29.19 15.29
N ALA A 636 -5.97 29.33 16.34
CA ALA A 636 -5.93 30.51 17.22
C ALA A 636 -4.60 30.62 17.99
N ASP A 637 -4.05 29.50 18.46
CA ASP A 637 -2.74 29.47 19.12
C ASP A 637 -1.61 29.83 18.15
N MET A 638 -1.64 29.30 16.94
CA MET A 638 -0.69 29.64 15.88
C MET A 638 -0.71 31.13 15.56
N ARG A 639 -1.89 31.71 15.34
CA ARG A 639 -2.06 33.15 15.11
C ARG A 639 -1.52 33.98 16.27
N ARG A 640 -1.78 33.55 17.51
CA ARG A 640 -1.25 34.22 18.71
C ARG A 640 0.27 34.21 18.72
N ARG A 641 0.91 33.08 18.42
CA ARG A 641 2.37 32.97 18.39
C ARG A 641 2.98 33.83 17.29
N LEU A 642 2.40 33.83 16.09
CA LEU A 642 2.83 34.70 14.99
C LEU A 642 2.74 36.19 15.38
N ALA A 643 1.68 36.58 16.09
CA ALA A 643 1.50 37.96 16.55
C ALA A 643 2.49 38.39 17.63
N LEU A 644 3.19 37.46 18.28
CA LEU A 644 4.24 37.74 19.27
C LEU A 644 5.62 37.91 18.65
N LEU A 645 5.78 37.65 17.35
CA LEU A 645 7.07 37.78 16.67
C LEU A 645 7.42 39.27 16.52
N GLU A 646 8.59 39.66 17.05
CA GLU A 646 9.08 41.04 16.92
C GLU A 646 9.38 41.41 15.46
N LYS A 647 9.84 40.43 14.67
CA LYS A 647 10.20 40.58 13.25
C LYS A 647 9.70 39.39 12.44
N PRO A 648 8.43 39.39 12.01
CA PRO A 648 7.92 38.30 11.17
C PRO A 648 8.67 38.29 9.82
N PRO A 649 9.37 37.19 9.46
CA PRO A 649 10.13 37.15 8.22
C PRO A 649 9.19 37.21 7.00
N LEU A 650 9.64 37.89 5.95
CA LEU A 650 8.97 37.90 4.66
C LEU A 650 9.36 36.63 3.89
N ILE A 651 8.37 35.80 3.59
CA ILE A 651 8.55 34.59 2.78
C ILE A 651 8.15 34.88 1.33
N SER A 652 9.09 34.79 0.41
CA SER A 652 8.83 34.88 -1.03
C SER A 652 8.55 33.48 -1.58
N VAL A 653 7.32 33.22 -1.99
CA VAL A 653 6.95 31.98 -2.68
C VAL A 653 7.31 32.13 -4.15
N LEU A 654 8.20 31.28 -4.65
CA LEU A 654 8.72 31.31 -6.01
C LEU A 654 7.98 30.25 -6.84
N MET A 655 7.35 30.68 -7.93
CA MET A 655 6.49 29.82 -8.76
C MET A 655 6.73 30.06 -10.27
N PRO A 656 7.57 29.25 -10.94
CA PRO A 656 7.67 29.26 -12.40
C PRO A 656 6.39 28.66 -13.01
N VAL A 657 5.88 29.23 -14.11
CA VAL A 657 4.60 28.85 -14.74
C VAL A 657 4.79 28.61 -16.24
N TYR A 658 4.26 27.50 -16.75
CA TYR A 658 4.18 27.24 -18.19
C TYR A 658 2.94 26.41 -18.55
N ASN A 659 2.01 26.97 -19.32
CA ASN A 659 0.83 26.29 -19.88
C ASN A 659 -0.01 25.49 -18.86
N THR A 660 0.00 25.90 -17.60
CA THR A 660 -0.74 25.22 -16.53
C THR A 660 -2.26 25.27 -16.77
N PRO A 661 -2.99 24.16 -16.58
CA PRO A 661 -4.46 24.17 -16.62
C PRO A 661 -5.08 25.20 -15.66
N GLU A 662 -6.17 25.84 -16.08
CA GLU A 662 -6.78 26.96 -15.34
C GLU A 662 -7.14 26.60 -13.89
N SER A 663 -7.78 25.45 -13.66
CA SER A 663 -8.16 25.01 -12.31
C SER A 663 -6.95 24.82 -11.40
N LEU A 664 -5.86 24.25 -11.93
CA LEU A 664 -4.66 23.95 -11.17
C LEU A 664 -3.90 25.22 -10.80
N LEU A 665 -3.69 26.12 -11.76
CA LEU A 665 -3.01 27.39 -11.57
C LEU A 665 -3.75 28.28 -10.55
N ARG A 666 -5.08 28.37 -10.68
CA ARG A 666 -5.91 29.10 -9.71
C ARG A 666 -5.77 28.48 -8.32
N GLY A 667 -5.86 27.16 -8.22
CA GLY A 667 -5.72 26.46 -6.94
C GLY A 667 -4.36 26.70 -6.27
N ALA A 668 -3.27 26.69 -7.04
CA ALA A 668 -1.92 26.97 -6.54
C ALA A 668 -1.82 28.40 -5.96
N ILE A 669 -2.27 29.41 -6.72
CA ILE A 669 -2.27 30.82 -6.28
C ILE A 669 -3.16 31.01 -5.04
N GLU A 670 -4.36 30.42 -5.02
CA GLU A 670 -5.26 30.51 -3.87
C GLU A 670 -4.70 29.84 -2.62
N SER A 671 -3.92 28.76 -2.77
CA SER A 671 -3.27 28.11 -1.63
C SER A 671 -2.25 29.01 -0.93
N VAL A 672 -1.58 29.89 -1.68
CA VAL A 672 -0.68 30.92 -1.14
C VAL A 672 -1.48 32.06 -0.51
N ARG A 673 -2.59 32.48 -1.14
CA ARG A 673 -3.46 33.53 -0.58
C ARG A 673 -4.13 33.12 0.74
N ALA A 674 -4.41 31.83 0.90
CA ALA A 674 -5.05 31.26 2.09
C ALA A 674 -4.09 31.02 3.27
N GLN A 675 -2.82 31.43 3.17
CA GLN A 675 -1.84 31.22 4.23
C GLN A 675 -2.17 32.01 5.51
N SER A 676 -1.98 31.34 6.65
CA SER A 676 -2.23 31.91 7.98
C SER A 676 -1.19 32.93 8.42
N HIS A 677 0.02 32.86 7.84
CA HIS A 677 1.01 33.92 7.92
C HIS A 677 0.73 34.92 6.81
N GLU A 678 0.65 36.21 7.10
CA GLU A 678 0.27 37.24 6.11
C GLU A 678 1.46 37.93 5.43
N ASN A 679 2.66 37.85 6.03
CA ASN A 679 3.87 38.49 5.50
C ASN A 679 4.57 37.59 4.46
N TRP A 680 3.95 37.48 3.29
CA TRP A 680 4.46 36.75 2.14
C TRP A 680 4.34 37.57 0.86
N GLU A 681 5.08 37.15 -0.16
CA GLU A 681 4.90 37.59 -1.55
C GLU A 681 4.95 36.38 -2.48
N LEU A 682 4.23 36.46 -3.60
CA LEU A 682 4.20 35.39 -4.61
C LEU A 682 4.91 35.90 -5.87
N CYS A 683 6.08 35.35 -6.17
CA CYS A 683 6.95 35.73 -7.27
C CYS A 683 6.76 34.73 -8.41
N ILE A 684 6.04 35.15 -9.46
CA ILE A 684 5.67 34.31 -10.59
C ILE A 684 6.48 34.69 -11.82
N ALA A 685 7.08 33.71 -12.49
CA ALA A 685 7.62 33.86 -13.83
C ALA A 685 6.83 33.01 -14.82
N ASP A 686 6.06 33.67 -15.70
CA ASP A 686 5.44 33.00 -16.84
C ASP A 686 6.48 32.79 -17.93
N ASP A 687 6.81 31.53 -18.21
CA ASP A 687 7.86 31.12 -19.14
C ASP A 687 7.36 31.09 -20.60
N CYS A 688 6.74 32.19 -21.02
CA CYS A 688 6.16 32.34 -22.35
C CYS A 688 5.07 31.29 -22.63
N SER A 689 4.09 31.15 -21.71
CA SER A 689 2.93 30.29 -21.93
C SER A 689 2.20 30.64 -23.23
N THR A 690 1.89 29.62 -24.02
CA THR A 690 1.11 29.72 -25.26
C THR A 690 -0.38 29.78 -24.99
N GLU A 691 -0.82 29.23 -23.85
CA GLU A 691 -2.23 29.17 -23.49
C GLU A 691 -2.78 30.53 -23.02
N PRO A 692 -3.80 31.10 -23.69
CA PRO A 692 -4.27 32.47 -23.39
C PRO A 692 -4.82 32.65 -21.97
N HIS A 693 -5.34 31.59 -21.35
CA HIS A 693 -5.90 31.68 -19.99
C HIS A 693 -4.84 31.96 -18.95
N VAL A 694 -3.60 31.47 -19.11
CA VAL A 694 -2.53 31.66 -18.13
C VAL A 694 -2.29 33.15 -17.91
N ARG A 695 -1.99 33.89 -18.98
CA ARG A 695 -1.77 35.34 -18.90
C ARG A 695 -2.98 36.10 -18.38
N ARG A 696 -4.20 35.68 -18.72
CA ARG A 696 -5.44 36.27 -18.19
C ARG A 696 -5.52 36.11 -16.67
N ILE A 697 -5.35 34.87 -16.17
CA ILE A 697 -5.40 34.52 -14.75
C ILE A 697 -4.33 35.28 -13.96
N LEU A 698 -3.09 35.26 -14.44
CA LEU A 698 -1.99 35.97 -13.80
C LEU A 698 -2.27 37.47 -13.67
N ASN A 699 -2.80 38.12 -14.71
CA ASN A 699 -3.19 39.52 -14.65
C ASN A 699 -4.39 39.80 -13.73
N GLU A 700 -5.34 38.87 -13.64
CA GLU A 700 -6.46 38.92 -12.70
C GLU A 700 -5.95 38.93 -11.25
N TYR A 701 -5.07 37.99 -10.90
CA TYR A 701 -4.53 37.87 -9.54
C TYR A 701 -3.62 39.02 -9.13
N ARG A 702 -2.74 39.47 -10.03
CA ARG A 702 -1.90 40.66 -9.79
C ARG A 702 -2.71 41.92 -9.45
N LYS A 703 -3.91 42.06 -10.03
CA LYS A 703 -4.83 43.18 -9.70
C LYS A 703 -5.55 42.99 -8.37
N ARG A 704 -5.78 41.74 -7.95
CA ARG A 704 -6.51 41.41 -6.72
C ARG A 704 -5.64 41.48 -5.46
N ASP A 705 -4.35 41.16 -5.58
CA ASP A 705 -3.44 41.14 -4.44
C ASP A 705 -2.07 41.71 -4.84
N PRO A 706 -1.65 42.86 -4.28
CA PRO A 706 -0.40 43.53 -4.66
C PRO A 706 0.86 42.75 -4.24
N ARG A 707 0.72 41.74 -3.37
CA ARG A 707 1.82 40.83 -3.00
C ARG A 707 2.19 39.84 -4.11
N ILE A 708 1.35 39.73 -5.16
CA ILE A 708 1.59 38.85 -6.30
C ILE A 708 2.36 39.62 -7.37
N LYS A 709 3.65 39.30 -7.49
CA LYS A 709 4.60 39.88 -8.46
C LYS A 709 4.75 38.93 -9.64
N ILE A 710 4.71 39.46 -10.86
CA ILE A 710 4.70 38.64 -12.08
C ILE A 710 5.64 39.22 -13.13
N VAL A 711 6.50 38.38 -13.69
CA VAL A 711 7.28 38.65 -14.90
C VAL A 711 6.81 37.75 -16.03
N PHE A 712 6.64 38.32 -17.22
CA PHE A 712 6.31 37.59 -18.44
C PHE A 712 7.58 37.51 -19.28
N ARG A 713 8.07 36.29 -19.53
CA ARG A 713 9.27 36.08 -20.33
C ARG A 713 8.92 36.13 -21.82
N ASP A 714 9.80 36.73 -22.63
CA ASP A 714 9.61 36.84 -24.09
C ASP A 714 9.94 35.55 -24.85
N LYS A 715 10.59 34.59 -24.18
CA LYS A 715 10.97 33.29 -24.73
C LYS A 715 10.85 32.20 -23.67
N ASN A 716 10.42 31.02 -24.09
CA ASN A 716 10.44 29.82 -23.26
C ASN A 716 11.90 29.43 -22.98
N GLY A 717 12.29 29.40 -21.71
CA GLY A 717 13.62 29.03 -21.25
C GLY A 717 13.63 27.81 -20.34
N HIS A 718 12.53 27.08 -20.26
CA HIS A 718 12.30 25.98 -19.33
C HIS A 718 12.42 26.39 -17.85
N ILE A 719 12.24 25.41 -16.97
CA ILE A 719 12.12 25.59 -15.53
C ILE A 719 13.30 26.37 -14.91
N SER A 720 14.54 26.09 -15.33
CA SER A 720 15.74 26.74 -14.77
C SER A 720 15.75 28.26 -15.00
N HIS A 721 15.47 28.71 -16.22
CA HIS A 721 15.43 30.14 -16.52
C HIS A 721 14.18 30.82 -15.95
N ALA A 722 13.04 30.12 -15.94
CA ALA A 722 11.82 30.61 -15.31
C ALA A 722 12.01 30.85 -13.80
N SER A 723 12.58 29.88 -13.08
CA SER A 723 12.87 30.00 -11.65
C SER A 723 13.85 31.14 -11.35
N ASN A 724 14.89 31.33 -12.17
CA ASN A 724 15.80 32.47 -12.02
C ASN A 724 15.10 33.83 -12.26
N SER A 725 14.21 33.94 -13.25
CA SER A 725 13.42 35.17 -13.45
C SER A 725 12.45 35.43 -12.30
N ALA A 726 11.88 34.39 -11.69
CA ALA A 726 11.06 34.53 -10.50
C ALA A 726 11.92 34.96 -9.28
N LEU A 727 13.15 34.46 -9.17
CA LEU A 727 14.13 34.87 -8.15
C LEU A 727 14.50 36.36 -8.23
N GLU A 728 14.51 36.96 -9.42
CA GLU A 728 14.75 38.40 -9.59
C GLU A 728 13.65 39.27 -8.94
N LEU A 729 12.43 38.75 -8.77
CA LEU A 729 11.31 39.44 -8.12
C LEU A 729 11.36 39.33 -6.59
N VAL A 730 12.11 38.37 -6.05
CA VAL A 730 12.21 38.06 -4.63
C VAL A 730 12.85 39.21 -3.86
N THR A 731 12.10 39.74 -2.90
CA THR A 731 12.55 40.73 -1.91
C THR A 731 12.55 40.21 -0.48
N GLY A 732 11.94 39.04 -0.25
CA GLY A 732 11.97 38.35 1.05
C GLY A 732 13.34 37.80 1.42
N GLU A 733 13.52 37.60 2.72
CA GLU A 733 14.71 36.96 3.29
C GLU A 733 14.73 35.46 3.00
N TRP A 734 13.55 34.86 2.88
CA TRP A 734 13.35 33.43 2.68
C TRP A 734 12.60 33.17 1.38
N VAL A 735 12.98 32.11 0.67
CA VAL A 735 12.38 31.66 -0.59
C VAL A 735 11.78 30.29 -0.40
N ALA A 736 10.47 30.16 -0.60
CA ALA A 736 9.75 28.90 -0.60
C ALA A 736 9.46 28.47 -2.04
N LEU A 737 9.77 27.22 -2.39
CA LEU A 737 9.55 26.70 -3.75
C LEU A 737 8.16 26.08 -3.87
N LEU A 738 7.39 26.47 -4.89
CA LEU A 738 6.06 25.95 -5.18
C LEU A 738 5.89 25.72 -6.67
N ASP A 739 5.49 24.50 -7.04
CA ASP A 739 5.15 24.18 -8.42
C ASP A 739 3.75 24.73 -8.76
N HIS A 740 3.59 25.17 -10.02
CA HIS A 740 2.42 25.93 -10.46
C HIS A 740 1.10 25.14 -10.45
N ASP A 741 1.19 23.82 -10.31
CA ASP A 741 0.09 22.86 -10.30
C ASP A 741 -0.10 22.17 -8.94
N ASP A 742 0.64 22.57 -7.90
CA ASP A 742 0.58 21.99 -6.56
C ASP A 742 -0.11 22.89 -5.52
N LEU A 743 -0.22 22.39 -4.27
CA LEU A 743 -0.91 23.09 -3.18
C LEU A 743 -0.05 23.17 -1.92
N LEU A 744 -0.02 24.36 -1.32
CA LEU A 744 0.44 24.52 0.06
C LEU A 744 -0.70 24.31 1.05
N ARG A 745 -0.37 23.75 2.21
CA ARG A 745 -1.28 23.76 3.36
C ARG A 745 -1.49 25.18 3.87
N SER A 746 -2.70 25.52 4.29
CA SER A 746 -3.07 26.89 4.75
C SER A 746 -2.27 27.43 5.94
N HIS A 747 -1.50 26.58 6.63
CA HIS A 747 -0.61 26.96 7.71
C HIS A 747 0.87 26.64 7.42
N ALA A 748 1.21 26.28 6.19
CA ALA A 748 2.58 25.92 5.80
C ALA A 748 3.56 27.06 6.12
N LEU A 749 3.29 28.28 5.64
CA LEU A 749 4.19 29.41 5.89
C LEU A 749 4.27 29.80 7.37
N ALA A 750 3.19 29.59 8.13
CA ALA A 750 3.19 29.84 9.57
C ALA A 750 4.10 28.85 10.32
N GLU A 751 4.08 27.57 9.96
CA GLU A 751 4.99 26.57 10.56
C GLU A 751 6.45 26.87 10.22
N ILE A 752 6.74 27.29 8.98
CA ILE A 752 8.07 27.73 8.56
C ILE A 752 8.55 28.90 9.41
N VAL A 753 7.72 29.95 9.54
CA VAL A 753 8.06 31.15 10.33
C VAL A 753 8.29 30.81 11.80
N LEU A 754 7.47 29.94 12.39
CA LEU A 754 7.63 29.51 13.77
C LEU A 754 8.88 28.61 13.96
N GLU A 755 9.32 27.90 12.93
CA GLU A 755 10.58 27.15 12.97
C GLU A 755 11.79 28.09 12.85
N ILE A 756 11.71 29.13 12.01
CA ILE A 756 12.73 30.19 11.91
C ILE A 756 12.90 30.91 13.27
N ASP A 757 11.80 31.22 13.95
CA ASP A 757 11.85 31.85 15.28
C ASP A 757 12.52 30.96 16.33
N ARG A 758 12.23 29.64 16.31
CA ARG A 758 12.87 28.67 17.21
C ARG A 758 14.33 28.43 16.89
N HIS A 759 14.70 28.55 15.62
CA HIS A 759 16.03 28.26 15.08
C HIS A 759 16.50 29.40 14.17
N PRO A 760 16.90 30.57 14.73
CA PRO A 760 17.31 31.72 13.94
C PRO A 760 18.55 31.48 13.06
N ASP A 761 19.35 30.47 13.41
CA ASP A 761 20.53 30.00 12.69
C ASP A 761 20.21 29.10 11.48
N ALA A 762 18.95 28.71 11.31
CA ALA A 762 18.50 27.93 10.16
C ALA A 762 18.82 28.65 8.84
N GLU A 763 19.17 27.87 7.83
CA GLU A 763 19.48 28.35 6.48
C GLU A 763 18.72 27.63 5.36
N LEU A 764 18.24 26.41 5.66
CA LEU A 764 17.38 25.60 4.81
C LEU A 764 16.36 24.88 5.69
N ILE A 765 15.09 24.90 5.28
CA ILE A 765 13.99 24.21 5.98
C ILE A 765 13.25 23.35 4.97
N TYR A 766 12.92 22.11 5.33
CA TYR A 766 12.07 21.26 4.52
C TYR A 766 10.98 20.58 5.36
N SER A 767 9.91 20.13 4.70
CA SER A 767 8.77 19.47 5.35
C SER A 767 8.48 18.07 4.78
N ASP A 768 7.63 17.32 5.49
CA ASP A 768 6.94 16.17 4.90
C ASP A 768 5.96 16.63 3.81
N GLU A 769 5.59 15.69 2.93
CA GLU A 769 4.67 15.91 1.81
C GLU A 769 3.80 14.67 1.59
N ASP A 770 2.69 14.84 0.86
CA ASP A 770 1.87 13.73 0.35
C ASP A 770 1.35 14.05 -1.04
N LYS A 771 0.55 13.14 -1.60
CA LYS A 771 -0.13 13.33 -2.88
C LYS A 771 -1.60 13.66 -2.67
N ILE A 772 -2.16 14.42 -3.59
CA ILE A 772 -3.60 14.71 -3.65
C ILE A 772 -4.14 14.42 -5.06
N ASP A 773 -5.29 13.75 -5.13
CA ASP A 773 -5.97 13.46 -6.40
C ASP A 773 -6.91 14.59 -6.84
N ALA A 774 -7.56 14.43 -8.01
CA ALA A 774 -8.47 15.41 -8.57
C ALA A 774 -9.71 15.66 -7.68
N GLU A 775 -10.10 14.68 -6.86
CA GLU A 775 -11.20 14.75 -5.91
C GLU A 775 -10.79 15.39 -4.57
N GLY A 776 -9.51 15.75 -4.40
CA GLY A 776 -8.99 16.34 -3.17
C GLY A 776 -8.66 15.33 -2.07
N ARG A 777 -8.65 14.02 -2.37
CA ARG A 777 -8.25 12.98 -1.42
C ARG A 777 -6.74 12.86 -1.37
N ARG A 778 -6.24 12.82 -0.13
CA ARG A 778 -4.80 12.77 0.16
C ARG A 778 -4.35 11.32 0.33
N TYR A 779 -3.20 10.97 -0.24
CA TYR A 779 -2.65 9.60 -0.21
C TYR A 779 -1.12 9.59 -0.33
N ALA A 780 -0.51 8.42 -0.10
CA ALA A 780 0.93 8.18 -0.23
C ALA A 780 1.83 9.22 0.49
N PRO A 781 1.73 9.36 1.83
CA PRO A 781 2.58 10.28 2.58
C PRO A 781 4.06 9.90 2.52
N CYS A 782 4.91 10.91 2.35
CA CYS A 782 6.35 10.80 2.52
C CYS A 782 6.76 11.44 3.85
N PHE A 783 6.93 10.58 4.87
CA PHE A 783 7.43 10.98 6.18
C PHE A 783 8.96 10.85 6.21
N LYS A 784 9.62 12.00 6.14
CA LYS A 784 11.05 12.14 5.97
C LYS A 784 11.76 12.05 7.33
N PRO A 785 13.01 11.58 7.37
CA PRO A 785 13.85 11.76 8.56
C PRO A 785 14.29 13.23 8.68
N ASP A 786 14.89 13.58 9.82
CA ASP A 786 15.75 14.76 9.91
C ASP A 786 16.95 14.62 8.95
N PHE A 787 17.72 15.70 8.74
CA PHE A 787 18.67 15.76 7.64
C PHE A 787 19.70 14.62 7.68
N SER A 788 19.65 13.76 6.66
CA SER A 788 20.57 12.64 6.45
C SER A 788 21.37 12.91 5.18
N ARG A 789 22.63 13.31 5.38
CA ARG A 789 23.53 13.67 4.28
C ARG A 789 23.65 12.57 3.24
N GLU A 790 23.87 11.34 3.69
CA GLU A 790 24.11 10.25 2.74
C GLU A 790 22.82 9.74 2.08
N LEU A 791 21.68 9.85 2.77
CA LEU A 791 20.39 9.61 2.12
C LEU A 791 20.12 10.68 1.06
N PHE A 792 20.42 11.95 1.35
CA PHE A 792 20.27 13.06 0.40
C PHE A 792 21.14 12.89 -0.84
N ARG A 793 22.39 12.43 -0.67
CA ARG A 793 23.29 12.10 -1.79
C ARG A 793 22.85 10.87 -2.59
N SER A 794 22.08 9.97 -1.99
CA SER A 794 21.54 8.80 -2.68
C SER A 794 20.21 9.09 -3.38
N GLN A 795 19.37 9.94 -2.79
CA GLN A 795 18.09 10.38 -3.34
C GLN A 795 17.75 11.78 -2.85
N ASN A 796 17.30 12.66 -3.76
CA ASN A 796 16.80 13.99 -3.41
C ASN A 796 15.48 13.87 -2.64
N TYR A 797 15.53 13.55 -1.35
CA TYR A 797 14.32 13.35 -0.54
C TYR A 797 13.78 14.66 0.07
N LEU A 798 14.52 15.77 -0.04
CA LEU A 798 14.05 17.07 0.45
C LEU A 798 12.79 17.50 -0.32
N ASN A 799 12.83 17.40 -1.66
CA ASN A 799 11.73 17.71 -2.58
C ASN A 799 10.94 18.95 -2.15
N HIS A 800 9.63 18.80 -1.91
CA HIS A 800 8.76 19.88 -1.51
C HIS A 800 8.22 19.62 -0.08
N LEU A 801 7.86 20.62 0.70
CA LEU A 801 8.21 22.03 0.53
C LEU A 801 9.66 22.24 1.00
N THR A 802 10.53 22.80 0.16
CA THR A 802 11.86 23.27 0.56
C THR A 802 11.89 24.80 0.57
N VAL A 803 12.46 25.36 1.64
CA VAL A 803 12.57 26.80 1.89
C VAL A 803 14.03 27.17 2.19
N HIS A 804 14.58 28.14 1.48
CA HIS A 804 15.97 28.57 1.61
C HIS A 804 16.05 30.02 2.07
N ARG A 805 17.16 30.39 2.71
CA ARG A 805 17.57 31.81 2.70
C ARG A 805 17.80 32.25 1.26
N ALA A 806 17.25 33.41 0.89
CA ALA A 806 17.36 33.96 -0.45
C ALA A 806 18.83 34.19 -0.85
N GLU A 807 19.67 34.60 0.11
CA GLU A 807 21.11 34.81 -0.11
C GLU A 807 21.84 33.52 -0.51
N ASN A 808 21.42 32.36 -0.01
CA ASN A 808 22.07 31.10 -0.33
C ASN A 808 21.84 30.71 -1.79
N ILE A 809 20.61 30.84 -2.29
CA ILE A 809 20.29 30.60 -3.69
C ILE A 809 21.09 31.56 -4.59
N ARG A 810 21.11 32.86 -4.25
CA ARG A 810 21.86 33.86 -5.02
C ARG A 810 23.36 33.58 -5.04
N ALA A 811 23.90 33.18 -3.90
CA ALA A 811 25.34 33.01 -3.75
C ALA A 811 25.87 31.75 -4.46
N VAL A 812 25.01 30.78 -4.77
CA VAL A 812 25.34 29.63 -5.64
C VAL A 812 24.99 29.86 -7.12
N GLY A 813 24.45 31.04 -7.46
CA GLY A 813 24.11 31.41 -8.85
C GLY A 813 22.75 30.93 -9.35
N GLY A 814 21.82 30.57 -8.46
CA GLY A 814 20.46 30.14 -8.83
C GLY A 814 20.41 28.77 -9.51
N TRP A 815 19.40 28.55 -10.35
CA TRP A 815 19.18 27.29 -11.09
C TRP A 815 20.00 27.27 -12.38
N ARG A 816 20.69 26.15 -12.66
CA ARG A 816 21.56 26.03 -13.84
C ARG A 816 20.83 25.38 -15.02
N PRO A 817 20.88 25.96 -16.23
CA PRO A 817 20.39 25.31 -17.43
C PRO A 817 21.10 23.97 -17.68
N GLY A 818 20.38 23.00 -18.24
CA GLY A 818 20.86 21.65 -18.53
C GLY A 818 20.57 20.64 -17.42
N PHE A 819 20.03 21.08 -16.27
CA PHE A 819 19.63 20.22 -15.15
C PHE A 819 18.11 20.08 -15.04
N GLU A 820 17.36 20.40 -16.07
CA GLU A 820 15.89 20.31 -16.09
C GLU A 820 15.43 18.91 -15.67
N GLY A 821 14.42 18.84 -14.81
CA GLY A 821 13.94 17.60 -14.17
C GLY A 821 14.71 17.21 -12.89
N SER A 822 15.87 17.80 -12.62
CA SER A 822 16.64 17.64 -11.37
C SER A 822 17.29 18.95 -10.91
N GLN A 823 16.74 20.08 -11.34
CA GLN A 823 17.29 21.41 -11.11
C GLN A 823 17.34 21.76 -9.61
N ASP A 824 16.37 21.28 -8.83
CA ASP A 824 16.33 21.50 -7.39
C ASP A 824 17.33 20.61 -6.65
N TYR A 825 17.61 19.40 -7.16
CA TYR A 825 18.68 18.57 -6.60
C TYR A 825 20.05 19.20 -6.81
N ASP A 826 20.32 19.72 -8.02
CA ASP A 826 21.53 20.48 -8.32
C ASP A 826 21.67 21.72 -7.41
N LEU A 827 20.60 22.49 -7.25
CA LEU A 827 20.59 23.65 -6.36
C LEU A 827 20.87 23.24 -4.91
N ASN A 828 20.17 22.23 -4.41
CA ASN A 828 20.28 21.78 -3.03
C ASN A 828 21.68 21.24 -2.71
N LEU A 829 22.31 20.51 -3.65
CA LEU A 829 23.70 20.07 -3.49
C LEU A 829 24.65 21.28 -3.37
N ARG A 830 24.53 22.28 -4.25
CA ARG A 830 25.39 23.48 -4.22
C ARG A 830 25.15 24.35 -2.97
N VAL A 831 23.92 24.44 -2.48
CA VAL A 831 23.62 25.12 -1.21
C VAL A 831 24.21 24.34 -0.04
N PHE A 832 24.04 23.01 -0.04
CA PHE A 832 24.59 22.12 0.98
C PHE A 832 26.12 22.18 1.06
N GLU A 833 26.84 22.39 -0.05
CA GLU A 833 28.29 22.59 -0.07
C GLU A 833 28.76 23.80 0.78
N ARG A 834 27.86 24.73 1.08
CA ARG A 834 28.17 25.99 1.79
C ARG A 834 27.65 26.05 3.21
N ILE A 835 26.63 25.27 3.53
CA ILE A 835 25.95 25.31 4.83
C ILE A 835 26.19 24.00 5.58
N GLY A 836 26.40 24.08 6.88
CA GLY A 836 26.52 22.89 7.72
C GLY A 836 25.17 22.18 7.91
N PRO A 837 25.17 20.85 8.10
CA PRO A 837 23.95 20.06 8.31
C PRO A 837 23.12 20.53 9.52
N GLU A 838 23.76 21.14 10.53
CA GLU A 838 23.10 21.69 11.71
C GLU A 838 22.17 22.87 11.41
N ARG A 839 22.38 23.55 10.27
CA ARG A 839 21.57 24.68 9.79
C ARG A 839 20.39 24.25 8.92
N ILE A 840 20.25 22.94 8.71
CA ILE A 840 19.16 22.35 7.95
C ILE A 840 18.10 21.84 8.92
N ARG A 841 16.85 22.31 8.76
CA ARG A 841 15.74 21.98 9.66
C ARG A 841 14.67 21.18 8.93
N HIS A 842 14.16 20.17 9.61
CA HIS A 842 13.03 19.38 9.16
C HIS A 842 11.80 19.70 10.01
N ILE A 843 10.67 19.96 9.37
CA ILE A 843 9.36 20.05 10.01
C ILE A 843 8.59 18.76 9.69
N PRO A 844 8.39 17.85 10.66
CA PRO A 844 7.73 16.55 10.44
C PRO A 844 6.20 16.70 10.37
N LYS A 845 5.74 17.54 9.45
CA LYS A 845 4.34 17.84 9.13
C LYS A 845 4.17 17.88 7.63
N VAL A 846 3.04 17.38 7.15
CA VAL A 846 2.69 17.46 5.73
C VAL A 846 2.26 18.89 5.42
N LEU A 847 3.15 19.68 4.81
CA LEU A 847 2.90 21.09 4.48
C LEU A 847 2.72 21.34 2.98
N TYR A 848 2.95 20.31 2.16
CA TYR A 848 2.87 20.35 0.71
C TYR A 848 2.04 19.17 0.18
N HIS A 849 1.21 19.43 -0.83
CA HIS A 849 0.43 18.41 -1.54
C HIS A 849 0.80 18.40 -3.02
N TRP A 850 1.38 17.28 -3.46
CA TRP A 850 1.72 17.04 -4.85
C TRP A 850 0.50 16.52 -5.62
N ARG A 851 0.03 17.26 -6.63
CA ARG A 851 -1.11 16.86 -7.46
C ARG A 851 -0.71 15.85 -8.52
N ALA A 852 -1.31 14.66 -8.47
CA ALA A 852 -1.09 13.63 -9.48
C ALA A 852 -2.12 13.72 -10.61
N VAL A 853 -1.89 14.59 -11.60
CA VAL A 853 -2.78 14.78 -12.77
C VAL A 853 -2.16 14.23 -14.07
N GLU A 854 -3.01 13.85 -15.03
CA GLU A 854 -2.62 13.33 -16.34
C GLU A 854 -1.73 14.34 -17.10
N GLY A 855 -0.53 13.92 -17.51
CA GLY A 855 0.51 14.80 -18.09
C GLY A 855 1.56 15.31 -17.09
N SER A 856 1.36 15.13 -15.78
CA SER A 856 2.39 15.42 -14.76
C SER A 856 3.51 14.38 -14.80
N THR A 857 4.72 14.78 -14.40
CA THR A 857 5.92 13.95 -14.18
C THR A 857 5.63 12.70 -13.32
N ALA A 858 4.53 12.72 -12.56
CA ALA A 858 4.03 11.62 -11.75
C ALA A 858 3.61 10.35 -12.55
N LEU A 859 3.27 10.46 -13.84
CA LEU A 859 2.69 9.35 -14.64
C LEU A 859 3.50 8.96 -15.91
N GLY A 860 4.50 9.75 -16.32
CA GLY A 860 5.22 9.54 -17.58
C GLY A 860 6.44 8.61 -17.51
N GLY A 861 6.38 7.44 -18.15
CA GLY A 861 7.50 6.50 -18.27
C GLY A 861 8.68 6.99 -19.15
N SER A 862 8.45 7.96 -20.05
CA SER A 862 9.46 8.48 -20.98
C SER A 862 10.29 9.66 -20.44
N GLN A 863 9.83 10.35 -19.39
CA GLN A 863 10.53 11.48 -18.78
C GLN A 863 11.61 11.06 -17.78
N LYS A 864 11.62 9.79 -17.34
CA LYS A 864 12.53 9.28 -16.31
C LYS A 864 14.00 9.21 -16.74
N SER A 865 14.35 9.23 -18.03
CA SER A 865 15.76 9.09 -18.44
C SER A 865 16.56 10.39 -18.33
N TYR A 866 16.03 11.55 -18.74
CA TYR A 866 16.81 12.79 -18.77
C TYR A 866 16.96 13.43 -17.38
N ALA A 867 15.89 13.44 -16.57
CA ALA A 867 15.92 13.94 -15.20
C ALA A 867 16.92 13.15 -14.35
N TYR A 868 16.89 11.83 -14.47
CA TYR A 868 17.86 10.95 -13.82
C TYR A 868 19.31 11.24 -14.23
N VAL A 869 19.57 11.36 -15.53
CA VAL A 869 20.91 11.71 -16.05
C VAL A 869 21.38 13.08 -15.53
N ALA A 870 20.48 14.06 -15.48
CA ALA A 870 20.77 15.38 -14.92
C ALA A 870 21.12 15.30 -13.42
N GLY A 871 20.37 14.53 -12.63
CA GLY A 871 20.65 14.35 -11.21
C GLY A 871 21.93 13.58 -10.92
N LEU A 872 22.25 12.54 -11.72
CA LEU A 872 23.53 11.83 -11.62
C LEU A 872 24.70 12.77 -11.95
N ARG A 873 24.57 13.61 -12.98
CA ARG A 873 25.57 14.63 -13.30
C ARG A 873 25.71 15.67 -12.17
N ALA A 874 24.61 16.08 -11.54
CA ALA A 874 24.66 17.02 -10.43
C ALA A 874 25.44 16.45 -9.24
N LEU A 875 25.27 15.16 -8.95
CA LEU A 875 26.00 14.45 -7.91
C LEU A 875 27.49 14.26 -8.27
N GLU A 876 27.81 13.90 -9.51
CA GLU A 876 29.20 13.79 -9.97
C GLU A 876 29.92 15.15 -9.84
N GLU A 877 29.30 16.24 -10.32
CA GLU A 877 29.89 17.57 -10.18
C GLU A 877 29.97 18.03 -8.70
N HIS A 878 29.07 17.59 -7.82
CA HIS A 878 29.17 17.84 -6.37
C HIS A 878 30.42 17.17 -5.78
N VAL A 879 30.66 15.92 -6.14
CA VAL A 879 31.85 15.16 -5.71
C VAL A 879 33.13 15.84 -6.19
N GLU A 880 33.16 16.31 -7.45
CA GLU A 880 34.27 17.07 -8.01
C GLU A 880 34.52 18.39 -7.27
N ARG A 881 33.48 19.20 -7.06
CA ARG A 881 33.60 20.50 -6.35
C ARG A 881 34.07 20.35 -4.91
N MET A 882 33.60 19.31 -4.22
CA MET A 882 33.98 19.02 -2.84
C MET A 882 35.29 18.23 -2.73
N ASN A 883 35.92 17.87 -3.85
CA ASN A 883 37.13 17.06 -3.91
C ASN A 883 36.99 15.75 -3.11
N ILE A 884 35.83 15.10 -3.24
CA ILE A 884 35.53 13.83 -2.57
C ILE A 884 36.11 12.70 -3.43
N PRO A 885 36.92 11.78 -2.88
CA PRO A 885 37.51 10.67 -3.63
C PRO A 885 36.48 9.55 -3.83
N ALA A 886 35.42 9.85 -4.59
CA ALA A 886 34.35 8.94 -4.92
C ALA A 886 33.95 9.10 -6.38
N LYS A 887 33.11 8.17 -6.86
CA LYS A 887 32.42 8.26 -8.13
C LYS A 887 30.92 8.17 -7.92
N ALA A 888 30.13 8.99 -8.60
CA ALA A 888 28.69 8.84 -8.66
C ALA A 888 28.33 7.75 -9.68
N GLU A 889 27.46 6.84 -9.28
CA GLU A 889 26.95 5.76 -10.11
C GLU A 889 25.45 5.51 -9.86
N GLU A 890 24.85 4.69 -10.70
CA GLU A 890 23.47 4.24 -10.50
C GLU A 890 23.37 3.27 -9.33
N ALA A 891 22.42 3.51 -8.43
CA ALA A 891 22.09 2.55 -7.38
C ALA A 891 21.36 1.34 -8.01
N PRO A 892 21.90 0.12 -7.90
CA PRO A 892 21.39 -1.04 -8.64
C PRO A 892 19.89 -1.31 -8.45
N GLY A 893 19.17 -1.39 -9.57
CA GLY A 893 17.74 -1.73 -9.59
C GLY A 893 16.83 -0.63 -9.05
N THR A 894 17.28 0.64 -9.06
CA THR A 894 16.52 1.80 -8.58
C THR A 894 16.72 3.02 -9.47
N PRO A 895 15.79 4.00 -9.46
CA PRO A 895 15.99 5.29 -10.13
C PRO A 895 16.83 6.27 -9.29
N PHE A 896 17.73 5.76 -8.44
CA PHE A 896 18.50 6.54 -7.46
C PHE A 896 20.01 6.45 -7.70
N TYR A 897 20.77 7.15 -6.88
CA TYR A 897 22.21 7.32 -7.03
C TYR A 897 22.98 6.63 -5.91
N ARG A 898 24.23 6.32 -6.19
CA ARG A 898 25.19 5.78 -5.23
C ARG A 898 26.51 6.54 -5.37
N LEU A 899 27.12 6.86 -4.23
CA LEU A 899 28.53 7.25 -4.19
C LEU A 899 29.39 6.04 -3.87
N ARG A 900 30.33 5.73 -4.75
CA ARG A 900 31.33 4.68 -4.54
C ARG A 900 32.67 5.30 -4.19
N PHE A 901 33.06 5.23 -2.93
CA PHE A 901 34.33 5.77 -2.44
C PHE A 901 35.51 4.88 -2.83
N PHE A 902 36.67 5.51 -3.05
CA PHE A 902 37.91 4.78 -3.29
C PHE A 902 38.57 4.38 -1.97
N VAL A 903 39.09 3.15 -1.92
CA VAL A 903 39.97 2.71 -0.83
C VAL A 903 41.37 3.28 -1.07
N PRO A 904 42.01 3.91 -0.07
CA PRO A 904 43.38 4.40 -0.20
C PRO A 904 44.39 3.28 -0.49
N GLU A 905 45.43 3.59 -1.27
CA GLU A 905 46.58 2.70 -1.47
C GLU A 905 47.80 3.22 -0.68
N PRO A 906 48.50 2.37 0.10
CA PRO A 906 48.19 0.96 0.35
C PRO A 906 46.91 0.78 1.17
N GLN A 907 46.15 -0.28 0.87
CA GLN A 907 44.92 -0.61 1.59
C GLN A 907 45.14 -0.63 3.12
N PRO A 908 44.28 0.02 3.93
CA PRO A 908 44.39 -0.06 5.39
C PRO A 908 44.15 -1.49 5.88
N LEU A 909 44.91 -1.92 6.89
CA LEU A 909 44.71 -3.24 7.49
C LEU A 909 43.40 -3.26 8.28
N VAL A 910 42.52 -4.20 7.96
CA VAL A 910 41.30 -4.48 8.73
C VAL A 910 41.52 -5.68 9.65
N SER A 911 41.27 -5.52 10.95
CA SER A 911 41.25 -6.64 11.90
C SER A 911 39.81 -7.09 12.16
N LEU A 912 39.43 -8.24 11.63
CA LEU A 912 38.12 -8.87 11.86
C LEU A 912 38.15 -9.67 13.16
N ILE A 913 37.37 -9.27 14.15
CA ILE A 913 37.30 -9.87 15.48
C ILE A 913 36.08 -10.78 15.54
N ILE A 914 36.32 -12.06 15.83
CA ILE A 914 35.29 -13.11 15.84
C ILE A 914 35.31 -13.83 17.20
N PRO A 915 34.51 -13.38 18.18
CA PRO A 915 34.30 -14.10 19.43
C PRO A 915 33.60 -15.45 19.17
N THR A 916 34.07 -16.52 19.80
CA THR A 916 33.47 -17.85 19.62
C THR A 916 33.61 -18.72 20.86
N ARG A 917 32.69 -19.68 21.01
CA ARG A 917 32.77 -20.77 21.97
C ARG A 917 32.08 -22.00 21.37
N ASP A 918 32.85 -23.04 21.12
CA ASP A 918 32.38 -24.30 20.53
C ASP A 918 31.64 -24.10 19.18
N LYS A 919 30.94 -25.13 18.67
CA LYS A 919 30.19 -25.10 17.40
C LYS A 919 31.06 -24.79 16.19
N VAL A 920 32.06 -25.65 15.98
CA VAL A 920 33.05 -25.52 14.91
C VAL A 920 32.44 -25.25 13.54
N GLU A 921 31.26 -25.81 13.22
CA GLU A 921 30.63 -25.65 11.92
C GLU A 921 30.27 -24.19 11.59
N LEU A 922 29.75 -23.45 12.56
CA LEU A 922 29.45 -22.01 12.37
C LEU A 922 30.73 -21.21 12.16
N LEU A 923 31.70 -21.41 13.05
CA LEU A 923 32.97 -20.71 12.98
C LEU A 923 33.73 -21.03 11.68
N ARG A 924 33.75 -22.30 11.26
CA ARG A 924 34.40 -22.74 10.03
C ARG A 924 33.74 -22.09 8.83
N ASN A 925 32.40 -22.14 8.72
CA ASN A 925 31.69 -21.48 7.63
C ASN A 925 31.95 -19.97 7.58
N CYS A 926 31.96 -19.30 8.74
CA CYS A 926 32.30 -17.88 8.83
C CYS A 926 33.73 -17.59 8.36
N VAL A 927 34.74 -18.26 8.92
CA VAL A 927 36.15 -18.01 8.60
C VAL A 927 36.48 -18.39 7.16
N GLU A 928 36.02 -19.54 6.68
CA GLU A 928 36.29 -19.97 5.30
C GLU A 928 35.53 -19.08 4.29
N SER A 929 34.27 -18.71 4.53
CA SER A 929 33.56 -17.80 3.62
C SER A 929 34.25 -16.43 3.52
N ILE A 930 34.80 -15.90 4.62
CA ILE A 930 35.62 -14.68 4.60
C ILE A 930 36.87 -14.91 3.75
N ARG A 931 37.60 -16.01 3.95
CA ARG A 931 38.86 -16.29 3.26
C ARG A 931 38.69 -16.56 1.77
N GLU A 932 37.62 -17.26 1.39
CA GLU A 932 37.38 -17.72 0.03
C GLU A 932 36.68 -16.66 -0.83
N LYS A 933 35.73 -15.91 -0.26
CA LYS A 933 34.87 -14.99 -1.02
C LYS A 933 35.32 -13.53 -0.96
N THR A 934 36.05 -13.09 0.08
CA THR A 934 36.41 -11.67 0.25
C THR A 934 37.51 -11.24 -0.72
N THR A 935 37.27 -10.15 -1.47
CA THR A 935 38.21 -9.59 -2.45
C THR A 935 39.19 -8.57 -1.89
N TYR A 936 38.90 -8.00 -0.72
CA TYR A 936 39.78 -7.05 -0.05
C TYR A 936 41.09 -7.73 0.38
N GLY A 937 42.24 -7.14 0.08
CA GLY A 937 43.53 -7.83 0.18
C GLY A 937 44.21 -7.75 1.54
N ASN A 938 43.97 -6.68 2.31
CA ASN A 938 44.73 -6.39 3.53
C ASN A 938 43.90 -6.56 4.81
N TYR A 939 43.65 -7.79 5.23
CA TYR A 939 42.93 -8.09 6.48
C TYR A 939 43.59 -9.19 7.32
N GLU A 940 43.33 -9.16 8.63
CA GLU A 940 43.60 -10.27 9.56
C GLU A 940 42.33 -10.71 10.27
N ILE A 941 42.25 -11.98 10.65
CA ILE A 941 41.14 -12.55 11.43
C ILE A 941 41.64 -12.90 12.83
N LEU A 942 40.96 -12.38 13.85
CA LEU A 942 41.20 -12.65 15.26
C LEU A 942 40.05 -13.47 15.81
N VAL A 943 40.24 -14.79 15.85
CA VAL A 943 39.29 -15.70 16.50
C VAL A 943 39.53 -15.65 18.01
N VAL A 944 38.54 -15.23 18.78
CA VAL A 944 38.65 -15.05 20.24
C VAL A 944 37.90 -16.18 20.93
N ASP A 945 38.64 -17.17 21.39
CA ASP A 945 38.14 -18.36 22.05
C ASP A 945 37.76 -18.07 23.50
N ASN A 946 36.46 -18.11 23.80
CA ASN A 946 35.90 -17.93 25.14
C ASN A 946 35.62 -19.27 25.84
N GLY A 947 36.64 -20.13 25.92
CA GLY A 947 36.55 -21.35 26.71
C GLY A 947 35.89 -22.53 25.98
N SER A 948 36.17 -22.69 24.68
CA SER A 948 35.74 -23.87 23.92
C SER A 948 36.30 -25.16 24.53
N MET A 949 35.49 -26.22 24.54
CA MET A 949 35.80 -27.54 25.10
C MET A 949 35.65 -28.68 24.08
N GLU A 950 34.90 -28.48 22.99
CA GLU A 950 34.73 -29.49 21.94
C GLU A 950 36.06 -29.75 21.22
N GLU A 951 36.48 -31.01 21.14
CA GLU A 951 37.77 -31.38 20.52
C GLU A 951 37.83 -30.99 19.04
N GLU A 952 36.69 -31.01 18.34
CA GLU A 952 36.58 -30.58 16.94
C GLU A 952 36.89 -29.08 16.78
N THR A 953 36.38 -28.25 17.68
CA THR A 953 36.67 -26.81 17.73
C THR A 953 38.15 -26.56 18.06
N LEU A 954 38.69 -27.29 19.05
CA LEU A 954 40.12 -27.20 19.41
C LEU A 954 41.04 -27.68 18.27
N ALA A 955 40.63 -28.72 17.54
CA ALA A 955 41.34 -29.19 16.35
C ALA A 955 41.36 -28.13 15.25
N TYR A 956 40.23 -27.46 15.00
CA TYR A 956 40.17 -26.37 14.04
C TYR A 956 41.02 -25.17 14.46
N PHE A 957 41.09 -24.82 15.75
CA PHE A 957 42.03 -23.78 16.20
C PHE A 957 43.50 -24.13 15.93
N ARG A 958 43.88 -25.41 16.04
CA ARG A 958 45.25 -25.87 15.68
C ARG A 958 45.50 -25.75 14.18
N GLU A 959 44.48 -25.91 13.35
CA GLU A 959 44.52 -25.68 11.91
C GLU A 959 44.65 -24.18 11.59
N LEU A 960 43.78 -23.34 12.15
CA LEU A 960 43.77 -21.88 11.94
C LEU A 960 45.10 -21.21 12.31
N LYS A 961 45.78 -21.69 13.36
CA LYS A 961 47.12 -21.19 13.75
C LYS A 961 48.19 -21.36 12.66
N LYS A 962 47.96 -22.21 11.66
CA LYS A 962 48.88 -22.39 10.51
C LYS A 962 48.64 -21.34 9.41
N ALA A 963 47.47 -20.69 9.38
CA ALA A 963 47.16 -19.68 8.39
C ALA A 963 47.90 -18.36 8.69
N LYS A 964 48.41 -17.69 7.65
CA LYS A 964 49.25 -16.49 7.80
C LYS A 964 48.50 -15.27 8.34
N ASN A 965 47.21 -15.15 8.03
CA ASN A 965 46.36 -14.00 8.36
C ASN A 965 45.32 -14.31 9.45
N VAL A 966 45.44 -15.43 10.17
CA VAL A 966 44.52 -15.80 11.25
C VAL A 966 45.28 -15.95 12.57
N ARG A 967 44.74 -15.40 13.65
CA ARG A 967 45.25 -15.60 15.00
C ARG A 967 44.12 -16.06 15.92
N VAL A 968 44.42 -17.06 16.74
CA VAL A 968 43.50 -17.53 17.78
C VAL A 968 43.96 -16.97 19.12
N LEU A 969 43.12 -16.15 19.76
CA LEU A 969 43.36 -15.54 21.07
C LEU A 969 42.51 -16.26 22.11
N ARG A 970 43.10 -16.60 23.27
CA ARG A 970 42.36 -17.21 24.38
C ARG A 970 41.83 -16.12 25.31
N TYR A 971 40.55 -16.21 25.67
CA TYR A 971 39.89 -15.34 26.66
C TYR A 971 39.14 -16.21 27.69
N ASP A 972 39.84 -16.56 28.76
CA ASP A 972 39.36 -17.48 29.80
C ASP A 972 38.68 -16.74 30.96
N LYS A 973 37.59 -16.02 30.65
CA LYS A 973 36.75 -15.30 31.62
C LYS A 973 35.26 -15.55 31.33
N PRO A 974 34.33 -15.23 32.24
CA PRO A 974 32.90 -15.32 31.96
C PRO A 974 32.50 -14.57 30.69
N PHE A 975 31.50 -15.10 29.97
CA PHE A 975 31.06 -14.51 28.71
C PHE A 975 30.55 -13.09 28.94
N ASN A 976 31.17 -12.15 28.25
CA ASN A 976 30.79 -10.75 28.16
C ASN A 976 31.24 -10.28 26.78
N TYR A 977 30.27 -10.09 25.88
CA TYR A 977 30.53 -9.78 24.48
C TYR A 977 31.36 -8.49 24.34
N SER A 978 31.01 -7.46 25.11
CA SER A 978 31.73 -6.20 25.15
C SER A 978 33.17 -6.37 25.61
N ALA A 979 33.41 -7.09 26.70
CA ALA A 979 34.75 -7.30 27.24
C ALA A 979 35.65 -8.15 26.31
N ILE A 980 35.09 -9.19 25.69
CA ILE A 980 35.82 -10.05 24.74
C ILE A 980 36.30 -9.23 23.54
N ASN A 981 35.41 -8.40 22.97
CA ASN A 981 35.73 -7.54 21.85
C ASN A 981 36.75 -6.45 22.24
N ASN A 982 36.56 -5.76 23.38
CA ASN A 982 37.52 -4.78 23.89
C ASN A 982 38.93 -5.38 24.06
N PHE A 983 39.02 -6.57 24.66
CA PHE A 983 40.28 -7.30 24.80
C PHE A 983 40.95 -7.57 23.44
N ALA A 984 40.17 -8.03 22.45
CA ALA A 984 40.68 -8.37 21.14
C ALA A 984 41.11 -7.14 20.33
N VAL A 985 40.38 -6.01 20.43
CA VAL A 985 40.77 -4.73 19.83
C VAL A 985 42.13 -4.27 20.35
N GLY A 986 42.39 -4.44 21.65
CA GLY A 986 43.70 -4.17 22.25
C GLY A 986 44.85 -5.02 21.69
N LYS A 987 44.54 -6.14 21.02
CA LYS A 987 45.51 -7.01 20.33
C LYS A 987 45.52 -6.85 18.82
N ALA A 988 44.53 -6.17 18.24
CA ALA A 988 44.37 -5.95 16.80
C ALA A 988 45.46 -5.03 16.24
N LYS A 989 45.98 -5.36 15.05
CA LYS A 989 47.01 -4.58 14.36
C LYS A 989 46.42 -3.61 13.33
N GLY A 990 45.18 -3.85 12.89
CA GLY A 990 44.50 -3.05 11.90
C GLY A 990 44.19 -1.64 12.40
N SER A 991 44.25 -0.69 11.47
CA SER A 991 43.74 0.68 11.69
C SER A 991 42.21 0.73 11.64
N ILE A 992 41.59 -0.29 11.05
CA ILE A 992 40.14 -0.52 11.04
C ILE A 992 39.84 -1.81 11.80
N ILE A 993 38.85 -1.76 12.67
CA ILE A 993 38.32 -2.89 13.43
C ILE A 993 37.01 -3.32 12.78
N GLY A 994 36.87 -4.63 12.55
CA GLY A 994 35.60 -5.25 12.23
C GLY A 994 35.10 -6.08 13.40
N LEU A 995 33.95 -5.71 13.97
CA LEU A 995 33.22 -6.57 14.90
C LEU A 995 32.34 -7.51 14.09
N VAL A 996 32.56 -8.82 14.25
CA VAL A 996 31.96 -9.84 13.39
C VAL A 996 31.53 -11.02 14.25
N ASN A 997 30.27 -11.45 14.11
CA ASN A 997 29.81 -12.65 14.79
C ASN A 997 30.33 -13.93 14.10
N ASN A 998 30.41 -15.03 14.85
CA ASN A 998 30.94 -16.31 14.34
C ASN A 998 29.99 -17.07 13.41
N ASP A 999 28.79 -16.57 13.18
CA ASP A 999 27.70 -17.18 12.41
C ASP A 999 27.28 -16.31 11.21
N ILE A 1000 28.19 -15.45 10.72
CA ILE A 1000 28.01 -14.75 9.45
C ILE A 1000 28.49 -15.60 8.26
N GLU A 1001 27.93 -15.36 7.09
CA GLU A 1001 28.45 -15.91 5.83
C GLU A 1001 28.51 -14.81 4.76
N VAL A 1002 29.65 -14.68 4.09
CA VAL A 1002 29.84 -13.70 3.02
C VAL A 1002 28.97 -14.04 1.80
N ILE A 1003 28.23 -13.04 1.30
CA ILE A 1003 27.49 -13.14 0.02
C ILE A 1003 28.17 -12.28 -1.05
N SER A 1004 28.38 -11.00 -0.78
CA SER A 1004 29.00 -10.06 -1.72
C SER A 1004 30.53 -10.11 -1.61
N PRO A 1005 31.29 -10.49 -2.65
CA PRO A 1005 32.76 -10.58 -2.59
C PRO A 1005 33.47 -9.26 -2.22
N ASP A 1006 32.86 -8.12 -2.53
CA ASP A 1006 33.38 -6.77 -2.32
C ASP A 1006 32.89 -6.12 -1.00
N TRP A 1007 32.17 -6.87 -0.14
CA TRP A 1007 31.59 -6.35 1.11
C TRP A 1007 32.59 -5.57 1.96
N LEU A 1008 33.82 -6.10 2.14
CA LEU A 1008 34.84 -5.50 2.99
C LEU A 1008 35.44 -4.26 2.33
N THR A 1009 35.59 -4.26 1.00
CA THR A 1009 36.03 -3.09 0.23
C THR A 1009 35.02 -1.95 0.35
N GLU A 1010 33.73 -2.25 0.16
CA GLU A 1010 32.64 -1.29 0.33
C GLU A 1010 32.67 -0.68 1.73
N MET A 1011 32.65 -1.50 2.78
CA MET A 1011 32.62 -0.99 4.16
C MET A 1011 33.90 -0.26 4.55
N ALA A 1012 35.07 -0.73 4.11
CA ALA A 1012 36.35 -0.08 4.38
C ALA A 1012 36.46 1.29 3.71
N SER A 1013 35.92 1.45 2.49
CA SER A 1013 35.90 2.73 1.77
C SER A 1013 35.14 3.83 2.52
N TRP A 1014 34.12 3.43 3.29
CA TRP A 1014 33.38 4.32 4.20
C TRP A 1014 34.10 4.51 5.53
N ALA A 1015 34.64 3.44 6.12
CA ALA A 1015 35.31 3.51 7.42
C ALA A 1015 36.57 4.39 7.40
N VAL A 1016 37.19 4.63 6.24
CA VAL A 1016 38.32 5.57 6.12
C VAL A 1016 37.89 7.04 6.07
N GLN A 1017 36.61 7.35 5.83
CA GLN A 1017 36.15 8.74 5.74
C GLN A 1017 36.27 9.42 7.11
N PRO A 1018 36.92 10.60 7.21
CA PRO A 1018 37.29 11.20 8.50
C PRO A 1018 36.13 11.42 9.48
N ASP A 1019 34.94 11.68 8.97
CA ASP A 1019 33.72 12.02 9.70
C ASP A 1019 32.76 10.83 9.88
N VAL A 1020 33.06 9.67 9.30
CA VAL A 1020 32.31 8.43 9.51
C VAL A 1020 32.88 7.68 10.70
N GLY A 1021 32.02 7.17 11.57
CA GLY A 1021 32.37 6.42 12.76
C GLY A 1021 32.15 4.92 12.58
N CYS A 1022 30.89 4.48 12.63
CA CYS A 1022 30.50 3.09 12.40
C CYS A 1022 29.93 2.87 11.00
N VAL A 1023 30.27 1.75 10.38
CA VAL A 1023 29.72 1.29 9.09
C VAL A 1023 29.07 -0.08 9.27
N GLY A 1024 27.78 -0.19 8.93
CA GLY A 1024 27.02 -1.43 9.01
C GLY A 1024 26.70 -2.05 7.66
N ALA A 1025 26.72 -3.38 7.61
CA ALA A 1025 26.34 -4.18 6.44
C ALA A 1025 24.83 -4.44 6.36
N LYS A 1026 24.34 -4.89 5.21
CA LYS A 1026 22.99 -5.47 5.08
C LYS A 1026 23.06 -6.96 5.39
N LEU A 1027 22.28 -7.40 6.38
CA LEU A 1027 22.27 -8.79 6.83
C LEU A 1027 20.95 -9.47 6.51
N TYR A 1028 21.03 -10.73 6.12
CA TYR A 1028 19.89 -11.59 5.83
C TYR A 1028 19.82 -12.79 6.77
N TYR A 1029 18.61 -13.25 7.03
CA TYR A 1029 18.35 -14.60 7.51
C TYR A 1029 18.62 -15.62 6.40
N ALA A 1030 18.79 -16.89 6.78
CA ALA A 1030 19.00 -17.99 5.83
C ALA A 1030 17.87 -18.17 4.80
N ASN A 1031 16.67 -17.64 5.07
CA ASN A 1031 15.50 -17.69 4.19
C ASN A 1031 15.37 -16.46 3.25
N ASP A 1032 16.47 -15.72 3.01
CA ASP A 1032 16.51 -14.52 2.17
C ASP A 1032 15.54 -13.40 2.61
N THR A 1033 15.24 -13.32 3.91
CA THR A 1033 14.56 -12.17 4.50
C THR A 1033 15.55 -11.24 5.21
N VAL A 1034 15.28 -9.94 5.21
CA VAL A 1034 16.13 -8.92 5.83
C VAL A 1034 16.16 -9.14 7.35
N GLN A 1035 17.37 -9.22 7.88
CA GLN A 1035 17.64 -9.29 9.32
C GLN A 1035 18.10 -7.94 9.85
N HIS A 1036 18.90 -7.21 9.07
CA HIS A 1036 19.40 -5.89 9.42
C HIS A 1036 19.40 -4.97 8.20
N GLY A 1037 18.41 -4.06 8.17
CA GLY A 1037 18.38 -2.91 7.27
C GLY A 1037 18.84 -1.61 7.93
N GLY A 1038 19.61 -1.72 9.03
CA GLY A 1038 19.81 -0.62 9.98
C GLY A 1038 19.22 -0.85 11.37
N VAL A 1039 19.55 0.00 12.35
CA VAL A 1039 18.88 0.04 13.66
C VAL A 1039 18.21 1.40 13.85
N ILE A 1040 16.91 1.37 14.17
CA ILE A 1040 16.15 2.53 14.60
C ILE A 1040 16.05 2.51 16.13
N VAL A 1041 16.56 3.57 16.75
CA VAL A 1041 16.52 3.74 18.19
C VAL A 1041 15.10 4.11 18.61
N GLY A 1042 14.62 3.43 19.64
CA GLY A 1042 13.31 3.64 20.22
C GLY A 1042 12.19 2.76 19.68
N VAL A 1043 12.41 2.01 18.58
CA VAL A 1043 11.55 0.89 18.18
C VAL A 1043 11.67 -0.22 19.22
N GLY A 1044 10.54 -0.85 19.59
CA GLY A 1044 10.51 -1.89 20.62
C GLY A 1044 10.82 -1.39 22.04
N GLY A 1045 10.92 -0.06 22.25
CA GLY A 1045 11.17 0.58 23.54
C GLY A 1045 12.63 0.92 23.84
N VAL A 1046 13.60 0.41 23.05
CA VAL A 1046 15.03 0.77 23.15
C VAL A 1046 15.64 0.93 21.76
N ALA A 1047 15.63 -0.12 20.95
CA ALA A 1047 16.14 -0.13 19.57
C ALA A 1047 15.62 -1.38 18.84
N GLY A 1048 15.40 -1.29 17.53
CA GLY A 1048 14.95 -2.41 16.69
C GLY A 1048 15.55 -2.35 15.27
N HIS A 1049 15.61 -3.49 14.59
CA HIS A 1049 16.21 -3.60 13.25
C HIS A 1049 15.20 -3.13 12.20
N SER A 1050 15.56 -2.19 11.33
CA SER A 1050 14.64 -1.68 10.30
C SER A 1050 14.35 -2.72 9.22
N HIS A 1051 13.09 -2.76 8.78
CA HIS A 1051 12.55 -3.61 7.71
C HIS A 1051 12.81 -5.10 7.92
N LYS A 1052 12.89 -5.52 9.18
CA LYS A 1052 13.05 -6.93 9.53
C LYS A 1052 11.97 -7.78 8.86
N HIS A 1053 12.36 -8.96 8.36
CA HIS A 1053 11.53 -9.92 7.64
C HIS A 1053 11.08 -9.51 6.23
N PHE A 1054 11.49 -8.34 5.73
CA PHE A 1054 11.18 -7.99 4.34
C PHE A 1054 11.94 -8.90 3.38
N PRO A 1055 11.37 -9.29 2.22
CA PRO A 1055 12.09 -10.07 1.23
C PRO A 1055 13.38 -9.36 0.76
N ARG A 1056 14.43 -10.13 0.47
CA ARG A 1056 15.76 -9.62 0.06
C ARG A 1056 15.75 -8.47 -0.95
N HIS A 1057 14.92 -8.60 -1.99
CA HIS A 1057 14.84 -7.62 -3.07
C HIS A 1057 13.81 -6.51 -2.85
N HIS A 1058 13.06 -6.51 -1.75
CA HIS A 1058 12.07 -5.49 -1.46
C HIS A 1058 12.72 -4.09 -1.37
N PRO A 1059 12.13 -3.04 -1.97
CA PRO A 1059 12.71 -1.70 -1.93
C PRO A 1059 12.71 -1.10 -0.52
N GLY A 1060 11.75 -1.49 0.31
CA GLY A 1060 11.55 -0.93 1.64
C GLY A 1060 10.86 0.43 1.59
N TYR A 1061 10.75 1.09 2.74
CA TYR A 1061 10.12 2.40 2.85
C TYR A 1061 10.89 3.43 2.02
N PHE A 1062 10.25 3.99 0.98
CA PHE A 1062 10.89 4.92 0.03
C PHE A 1062 12.26 4.44 -0.48
N SER A 1063 12.34 3.16 -0.85
CA SER A 1063 13.56 2.51 -1.36
C SER A 1063 14.76 2.49 -0.41
N ARG A 1064 14.57 2.80 0.88
CA ARG A 1064 15.64 2.84 1.89
C ARG A 1064 16.38 1.51 2.09
N LEU A 1065 15.90 0.36 1.61
CA LEU A 1065 16.67 -0.90 1.63
C LEU A 1065 17.64 -1.08 0.46
N LYS A 1066 17.64 -0.13 -0.47
CA LYS A 1066 18.42 -0.17 -1.73
C LYS A 1066 19.40 0.99 -1.87
N VAL A 1067 19.28 2.00 -1.02
CA VAL A 1067 20.13 3.19 -1.04
C VAL A 1067 20.89 3.34 0.29
N LEU A 1068 22.05 3.98 0.20
CA LEU A 1068 22.91 4.25 1.34
C LEU A 1068 22.30 5.37 2.21
N GLN A 1069 22.48 5.28 3.53
CA GLN A 1069 21.92 6.27 4.45
C GLN A 1069 22.67 6.37 5.77
N ASN A 1070 22.48 7.50 6.44
CA ASN A 1070 22.86 7.61 7.85
C ASN A 1070 21.78 6.99 8.74
N LEU A 1071 22.21 6.37 9.83
CA LEU A 1071 21.34 5.82 10.87
C LEU A 1071 21.91 6.13 12.25
N SER A 1072 21.07 6.02 13.29
CA SER A 1072 21.53 6.22 14.66
C SER A 1072 22.45 5.09 15.11
N ALA A 1073 22.15 3.85 14.71
CA ALA A 1073 22.98 2.70 15.02
C ALA A 1073 22.96 1.64 13.91
N VAL A 1074 23.98 0.79 13.94
CA VAL A 1074 24.14 -0.42 13.14
C VAL A 1074 24.59 -1.57 14.05
N THR A 1075 24.41 -2.82 13.63
CA THR A 1075 24.69 -3.96 14.52
C THR A 1075 26.14 -4.45 14.46
N ALA A 1076 26.69 -4.86 15.60
CA ALA A 1076 28.02 -5.49 15.68
C ALA A 1076 28.06 -6.94 15.19
N ALA A 1077 26.97 -7.49 14.64
CA ALA A 1077 27.05 -8.74 13.89
C ALA A 1077 27.98 -8.60 12.66
N CYS A 1078 28.02 -7.42 12.04
CA CYS A 1078 29.03 -7.02 11.07
C CYS A 1078 29.13 -5.48 11.03
N LEU A 1079 30.11 -4.93 11.75
CA LEU A 1079 30.34 -3.48 11.90
C LEU A 1079 31.82 -3.16 11.71
N LEU A 1080 32.15 -2.17 10.86
CA LEU A 1080 33.48 -1.59 10.78
C LEU A 1080 33.57 -0.24 11.50
N ILE A 1081 34.70 0.02 12.14
CA ILE A 1081 35.02 1.28 12.82
C ILE A 1081 36.53 1.51 12.82
N ARG A 1082 36.99 2.76 12.70
CA ARG A 1082 38.42 3.07 12.91
C ARG A 1082 38.83 2.74 14.33
N LYS A 1083 39.98 2.09 14.49
CA LYS A 1083 40.51 1.74 15.81
C LYS A 1083 40.67 2.98 16.70
N SER A 1084 41.14 4.10 16.15
CA SER A 1084 41.28 5.36 16.86
C SER A 1084 39.95 5.88 17.40
N VAL A 1085 38.86 5.77 16.64
CA VAL A 1085 37.51 6.21 17.05
C VAL A 1085 36.95 5.25 18.11
N PHE A 1086 37.16 3.94 17.95
CA PHE A 1086 36.77 2.96 18.96
C PHE A 1086 37.46 3.23 20.31
N GLU A 1087 38.75 3.56 20.30
CA GLU A 1087 39.53 3.91 21.50
C GLU A 1087 39.11 5.27 22.09
N GLU A 1088 38.83 6.27 21.24
CA GLU A 1088 38.37 7.61 21.65
C GLU A 1088 37.09 7.55 22.48
N VAL A 1089 36.12 6.73 22.07
CA VAL A 1089 34.82 6.58 22.77
C VAL A 1089 34.83 5.54 23.90
N GLY A 1090 36.01 4.99 24.22
CA GLY A 1090 36.20 4.00 25.28
C GLY A 1090 35.63 2.62 24.97
N GLY A 1091 35.55 2.22 23.69
CA GLY A 1091 35.16 0.89 23.24
C GLY A 1091 33.71 0.50 23.56
N LEU A 1092 33.43 -0.80 23.72
CA LEU A 1092 32.11 -1.29 24.12
C LEU A 1092 31.93 -1.20 25.65
N ASN A 1093 30.73 -0.88 26.14
CA ASN A 1093 30.46 -0.80 27.58
C ASN A 1093 30.40 -2.21 28.20
N GLU A 1094 31.54 -2.68 28.71
CA GLU A 1094 31.66 -4.00 29.35
C GLU A 1094 31.12 -4.08 30.79
N ILE A 1095 30.74 -2.95 31.39
CA ILE A 1095 30.23 -2.88 32.76
C ILE A 1095 28.71 -3.04 32.77
N ASP A 1096 28.01 -2.21 32.01
CA ASP A 1096 26.54 -2.15 32.03
C ASP A 1096 25.88 -2.93 30.89
N LEU A 1097 26.58 -3.17 29.77
CA LEU A 1097 26.04 -3.75 28.54
C LEU A 1097 26.87 -4.97 28.10
N THR A 1098 26.75 -6.04 28.88
CA THR A 1098 27.56 -7.25 28.70
C THR A 1098 27.15 -8.11 27.50
N VAL A 1099 25.89 -8.05 27.07
CA VAL A 1099 25.35 -8.92 26.00
C VAL A 1099 24.44 -8.18 25.01
N ALA A 1100 23.48 -7.39 25.47
CA ALA A 1100 22.55 -6.68 24.57
C ALA A 1100 22.85 -5.18 24.46
N PHE A 1101 22.45 -4.57 23.34
CA PHE A 1101 22.53 -3.13 23.05
C PHE A 1101 23.94 -2.50 23.10
N ASN A 1102 25.00 -3.29 23.24
CA ASN A 1102 26.37 -2.78 23.32
C ASN A 1102 26.82 -2.09 22.01
N ASP A 1103 26.37 -2.59 20.87
CA ASP A 1103 26.58 -2.03 19.54
C ASP A 1103 25.81 -0.73 19.32
N VAL A 1104 24.56 -0.68 19.79
CA VAL A 1104 23.74 0.54 19.81
C VAL A 1104 24.40 1.62 20.68
N ASP A 1105 24.83 1.27 21.90
CA ASP A 1105 25.55 2.21 22.78
C ASP A 1105 26.84 2.72 22.14
N LEU A 1106 27.66 1.84 21.54
CA LEU A 1106 28.87 2.23 20.82
C LEU A 1106 28.55 3.24 19.70
N CYS A 1107 27.58 2.93 18.85
CA CYS A 1107 27.15 3.82 17.76
C CYS A 1107 26.70 5.20 18.28
N LEU A 1108 25.98 5.23 19.40
CA LEU A 1108 25.50 6.48 20.01
C LEU A 1108 26.64 7.28 20.66
N LYS A 1109 27.62 6.63 21.29
CA LYS A 1109 28.84 7.32 21.79
C LYS A 1109 29.67 7.90 20.65
N VAL A 1110 29.79 7.17 19.54
CA VAL A 1110 30.46 7.62 18.31
C VAL A 1110 29.78 8.85 17.73
N GLN A 1111 28.45 8.90 17.74
CA GLN A 1111 27.69 10.11 17.37
C GLN A 1111 27.89 11.26 18.34
N GLU A 1112 27.89 11.01 19.65
CA GLU A 1112 28.13 12.03 20.66
C GLU A 1112 29.54 12.66 20.54
N ALA A 1113 30.52 11.89 20.04
CA ALA A 1113 31.86 12.37 19.71
C ALA A 1113 31.95 13.16 18.39
N GLY A 1114 30.85 13.29 17.65
CA GLY A 1114 30.76 14.11 16.43
C GLY A 1114 30.94 13.34 15.12
N TYR A 1115 31.03 12.01 15.15
CA TYR A 1115 31.08 11.17 13.95
C TYR A 1115 29.67 10.77 13.48
N THR A 1116 29.57 10.31 12.23
CA THR A 1116 28.31 9.82 11.65
C THR A 1116 28.35 8.31 11.45
N ASN A 1117 27.22 7.63 11.69
CA ASN A 1117 27.09 6.21 11.38
C ASN A 1117 26.43 6.04 10.02
N VAL A 1118 26.90 5.07 9.26
CA VAL A 1118 26.44 4.78 7.90
C VAL A 1118 26.02 3.32 7.80
N TRP A 1119 24.94 3.06 7.09
CA TRP A 1119 24.54 1.73 6.69
C TRP A 1119 24.57 1.63 5.16
N THR A 1120 25.23 0.60 4.64
CA THR A 1120 25.36 0.37 3.20
C THR A 1120 24.58 -0.88 2.78
N PRO A 1121 23.67 -0.78 1.78
CA PRO A 1121 22.98 -1.93 1.22
C PRO A 1121 23.88 -2.77 0.29
N TYR A 1122 25.11 -2.31 0.01
CA TYR A 1122 26.01 -2.90 -0.99
C TYR A 1122 27.04 -3.87 -0.37
N ALA A 1123 27.00 -4.06 0.95
CA ALA A 1123 27.72 -5.12 1.64
C ALA A 1123 26.70 -6.14 2.17
N GLU A 1124 26.48 -7.23 1.43
CA GLU A 1124 25.50 -8.27 1.80
C GLU A 1124 26.16 -9.50 2.43
N LEU A 1125 25.64 -9.93 3.57
CA LEU A 1125 26.04 -11.16 4.27
C LEU A 1125 24.81 -11.87 4.85
N TYR A 1126 24.89 -13.19 5.06
CA TYR A 1126 23.96 -13.90 5.93
C TYR A 1126 24.40 -13.78 7.39
N HIS A 1127 23.44 -13.82 8.30
CA HIS A 1127 23.66 -13.96 9.73
C HIS A 1127 22.67 -15.00 10.27
N LEU A 1128 23.18 -16.17 10.64
CA LEU A 1128 22.39 -17.39 10.95
C LEU A 1128 21.83 -17.40 12.40
N GLU A 1129 21.63 -16.21 12.96
CA GLU A 1129 21.23 -15.80 14.32
C GLU A 1129 20.92 -16.90 15.37
N SER A 1130 21.50 -16.73 16.56
CA SER A 1130 21.10 -17.35 17.85
C SER A 1130 21.28 -18.87 17.98
N ILE A 1131 22.02 -19.53 17.08
CA ILE A 1131 22.34 -20.95 17.26
C ILE A 1131 23.24 -21.15 18.49
N SER A 1132 24.24 -20.31 18.75
CA SER A 1132 25.24 -20.50 19.84
C SER A 1132 24.81 -19.97 21.22
N ARG A 1133 23.97 -18.91 21.29
CA ARG A 1133 23.59 -18.24 22.55
C ARG A 1133 22.48 -18.93 23.35
N GLY A 1134 21.59 -19.67 22.68
CA GLY A 1134 20.34 -20.20 23.25
C GLY A 1134 19.36 -19.08 23.63
N ALA A 1135 18.11 -19.46 23.94
CA ALA A 1135 17.05 -18.52 24.30
C ALA A 1135 17.32 -17.79 25.65
N GLU A 1136 16.65 -16.64 25.85
CA GLU A 1136 16.84 -15.75 27.02
C GLU A 1136 16.00 -16.14 28.24
N ASP A 1137 15.79 -17.44 28.44
CA ASP A 1137 14.69 -17.92 29.29
C ASP A 1137 15.07 -18.07 30.76
N ALA A 1138 16.37 -18.05 31.07
CA ALA A 1138 16.86 -18.18 32.43
C ALA A 1138 16.64 -16.88 33.24
N PRO A 1139 16.20 -16.94 34.51
CA PRO A 1139 15.91 -15.75 35.34
C PRO A 1139 17.07 -14.75 35.44
N GLU A 1140 18.30 -15.24 35.48
CA GLU A 1140 19.51 -14.41 35.52
C GLU A 1140 19.75 -13.65 34.19
N LYS A 1141 19.51 -14.31 33.04
CA LYS A 1141 19.62 -13.68 31.70
C LYS A 1141 18.55 -12.60 31.53
N MET A 1142 17.31 -12.87 31.97
CA MET A 1142 16.21 -11.91 31.94
C MET A 1142 16.47 -10.71 32.86
N ALA A 1143 17.01 -10.94 34.07
CA ALA A 1143 17.38 -9.87 35.00
C ALA A 1143 18.48 -8.97 34.41
N ARG A 1144 19.52 -9.57 33.81
CA ARG A 1144 20.59 -8.85 33.08
C ARG A 1144 20.02 -8.04 31.91
N PHE A 1145 19.22 -8.66 31.04
CA PHE A 1145 18.62 -7.97 29.90
C PHE A 1145 17.77 -6.77 30.34
N LYS A 1146 17.03 -6.92 31.44
CA LYS A 1146 16.26 -5.84 32.04
C LYS A 1146 17.15 -4.70 32.58
N SER A 1147 18.30 -5.00 33.19
CA SER A 1147 19.25 -3.95 33.61
C SER A 1147 19.88 -3.23 32.42
N GLU A 1148 20.20 -3.94 31.34
CA GLU A 1148 20.74 -3.39 30.09
C GLU A 1148 19.71 -2.43 29.44
N ILE A 1149 18.43 -2.83 29.37
CA ILE A 1149 17.32 -1.95 28.94
C ILE A 1149 17.26 -0.68 29.80
N MET A 1150 17.30 -0.83 31.13
CA MET A 1150 17.22 0.32 32.03
C MET A 1150 18.41 1.26 31.87
N TYR A 1151 19.62 0.74 31.62
CA TYR A 1151 20.79 1.55 31.29
C TYR A 1151 20.53 2.39 30.03
N MET A 1152 20.14 1.74 28.93
CA MET A 1152 19.87 2.42 27.65
C MET A 1152 18.81 3.51 27.81
N GLN A 1153 17.70 3.20 28.47
CA GLN A 1153 16.61 4.14 28.71
C GLN A 1153 17.02 5.33 29.58
N ARG A 1154 17.98 5.16 30.51
CA ARG A 1154 18.51 6.26 31.33
C ARG A 1154 19.52 7.09 30.57
N ARG A 1155 20.53 6.46 29.95
CA ARG A 1155 21.66 7.13 29.30
C ARG A 1155 21.27 7.80 27.98
N TRP A 1156 20.45 7.12 27.18
CA TRP A 1156 20.11 7.51 25.81
C TRP A 1156 18.67 7.97 25.66
N LYS A 1157 18.03 8.40 26.77
CA LYS A 1157 16.62 8.81 26.80
C LYS A 1157 16.23 9.75 25.66
N LYS A 1158 17.04 10.77 25.40
CA LYS A 1158 16.73 11.82 24.41
C LYS A 1158 16.62 11.25 22.99
N ILE A 1159 17.61 10.47 22.56
CA ILE A 1159 17.62 9.86 21.22
C ILE A 1159 16.65 8.69 21.11
N ILE A 1160 16.40 7.97 22.21
CA ILE A 1160 15.29 7.02 22.28
C ILE A 1160 13.97 7.74 22.07
N GLU A 1161 13.73 8.90 22.68
CA GLU A 1161 12.47 9.64 22.47
C GLU A 1161 12.35 10.23 21.05
N HIS A 1162 13.47 10.59 20.40
CA HIS A 1162 13.52 11.18 19.06
C HIS A 1162 14.78 10.70 18.30
N ASP A 1163 14.64 9.67 17.46
CA ASP A 1163 15.70 9.23 16.56
C ASP A 1163 15.67 10.12 15.29
N PRO A 1164 16.74 10.87 14.98
CA PRO A 1164 16.76 11.79 13.85
C PRO A 1164 16.53 11.09 12.49
N PHE A 1165 16.81 9.79 12.37
CA PHE A 1165 16.67 9.06 11.09
C PHE A 1165 15.32 8.34 10.95
N TYR A 1166 14.38 8.62 11.87
CA TYR A 1166 13.04 8.04 11.90
C TYR A 1166 11.96 9.09 12.18
N SER A 1167 10.97 9.19 11.30
CA SER A 1167 9.91 10.19 11.47
C SER A 1167 9.04 9.89 12.70
N PRO A 1168 8.65 10.90 13.49
CA PRO A 1168 7.71 10.73 14.60
C PRO A 1168 6.30 10.33 14.15
N ASN A 1169 5.99 10.43 12.85
CA ASN A 1169 4.71 10.04 12.26
C ASN A 1169 4.62 8.53 11.96
N LEU A 1170 5.71 7.78 12.20
CA LEU A 1170 5.80 6.34 11.99
C LEU A 1170 5.78 5.56 13.30
N THR A 1171 5.31 4.31 13.25
CA THR A 1171 5.14 3.50 14.44
C THR A 1171 6.49 3.13 15.06
N ARG A 1172 6.55 3.14 16.39
CA ARG A 1172 7.68 2.61 17.16
C ARG A 1172 7.39 1.22 17.73
N GLY A 1173 6.21 0.69 17.42
CA GLY A 1173 5.75 -0.61 17.88
C GLY A 1173 6.07 -1.77 16.93
N ARG A 1174 6.55 -1.48 15.72
CA ARG A 1174 6.91 -2.43 14.65
C ARG A 1174 8.13 -1.91 13.89
N GLU A 1175 8.74 -2.79 13.11
CA GLU A 1175 9.97 -2.55 12.35
C GLU A 1175 9.72 -2.23 10.86
N ASP A 1176 8.45 -2.03 10.47
CA ASP A 1176 7.98 -2.02 9.07
C ASP A 1176 7.73 -0.62 8.48
N PHE A 1177 8.00 0.46 9.24
CA PHE A 1177 7.70 1.84 8.83
C PHE A 1177 6.21 2.10 8.55
N SER A 1178 5.30 1.34 9.19
CA SER A 1178 3.87 1.63 9.16
C SER A 1178 3.53 2.92 9.95
N LEU A 1179 2.34 3.48 9.71
CA LEU A 1179 1.88 4.71 10.36
C LEU A 1179 1.81 4.57 11.89
N GLY A 1180 2.24 5.62 12.59
CA GLY A 1180 2.45 5.66 14.05
C GLY A 1180 1.26 6.08 14.89
#